data_AF-A0A9E0XQU2-F1
#
_entry.id   AF-A0A9E0XQU2-F1
#
_cell.length_a   1.000
_cell.length_b   1.000
_cell.length_c   1.000
_cell.angle_alpha   90.00
_cell.angle_beta   90.00
_cell.angle_gamma   90.00
#
_symmetry.space_group_name_H-M   'P 1'
#
loop_
_entity.id
_entity.type
_entity.pdbx_description
1 polymer ?
#
loop_
_entity_poly.entity_id
_entity_poly.type
_entity_poly.pdbx_seq_one_letter_code
_entity_poly.pdbx_strand_id
1 'polypeptide(L)'
;MADHQVLNALFAGLFDSPPNRWQREAFDAFCENRLPRYIKVPTAGGKTAILAVFLAALATQARAGMVTLPRRLVLVVNRRVLVDQATGLAERLLRQLSSDTFPAVTEALKSISPRRVPLAVSTLRGALADNGEWSLDPATPAIVLGTPDMIGSRLLFRGYGTGRSRAATHAGLLGIDTLVVHDEAHLAPTFSALLHEIETLARPSAEAVGRAPLHVLEMTATLDSQCAPGSVLSCNVADDPLLSKRMQAPKTLAMVDLAGELPKGKPAAHILNEIAKRAIAYADASKAVAIFVHRPEAAGLLADRLAQASIPPERIAILTGTLRGWERERLLDSAAFRRFLPSRPENASPEPTAYLICTSAGEIGLDIDADVGLMDLVTLDRIIQRAGRINRRGLGTGRLFLVHAQGNEIDGSLRAPSQVTLELLTTQPEGEFGLDASPLALSLLIEQPRYAAAIPPPPPRRSLEPGIVAQWAMTTLCLDALRVPAPDLFLQALDEEDRDVDLIWRVFPHDEACLADWFDAWPVLRHERARLPVFKARALLEALWPRALQHAGHDIAVAILDSQGRLEAGGAFAGYADLRTLMRSAIPGKTLVIRNDLGGLTGAGLPDGNCHEPVADVSTQMRGQVITLDYGVDLMTGECSWSDGEHVAPRLPALIEAYHPGHEIVFSEEAELPPADLLGQESARRQVLVWLQRHDIVDPDAGDAASHARCDRMLDEHLELARKAALAILDCLALPAPLSTSIEAASARHDLGKRYKRWQAALGNPNPDRPLAKSRRPFFDQHLNDGYRHELGSVLEVGEGIDELESHLIAAHHGWARPGFSSKSRQHPGCQEAADRVAVSFARLNERFGPWGLAYLEAVVKSADILAELDADRLSRRPIPEHLPVTRPAVSSAPISAVDIPADPRNFGEYLACLGLLGVLSLAKHGLNAAWSTGAFRIEGATEADILNAVDQVVDFQIAVDERALLPELKEAKFPPLRITFGKTGCTLALNNWLAPGFSGKSEWKLSAGQTEATKILSGLCIAARQLRPRLTAPALIFQLGTTMKERFRFDAGTSWSALDAGFTLNEDERFSTARVFLEIFSILGLQHVFPPPGDREPFRYFTWTQPLPAALCLAAAKGLLPLPTRGWTPRRVPSGQMKDIFTSELTFSSEESTWLPKHLIL
;
A
#
# COMPACT_ATOMS: atom_id res chain seq x y z
N MET A 1 -19.31 -23.25 24.27
CA MET A 1 -19.05 -24.62 23.78
C MET A 1 -19.29 -24.64 22.28
N ALA A 2 -18.40 -25.29 21.53
CA ALA A 2 -18.48 -25.36 20.06
C ALA A 2 -19.74 -26.13 19.62
N ASP A 3 -20.56 -25.53 18.75
CA ASP A 3 -21.75 -26.16 18.17
C ASP A 3 -21.40 -26.74 16.79
N HIS A 4 -20.88 -27.98 16.77
CA HIS A 4 -20.51 -28.64 15.52
C HIS A 4 -21.69 -28.86 14.55
N GLN A 5 -22.94 -28.74 15.00
CA GLN A 5 -24.08 -28.83 14.09
C GLN A 5 -24.11 -27.65 13.11
N VAL A 6 -23.73 -26.45 13.58
CA VAL A 6 -23.61 -25.25 12.73
C VAL A 6 -22.56 -25.46 11.64
N LEU A 7 -21.39 -25.97 12.01
CA LEU A 7 -20.30 -26.24 11.07
C LEU A 7 -20.72 -27.30 10.04
N ASN A 8 -21.29 -28.42 10.49
CA ASN A 8 -21.71 -29.50 9.61
C ASN A 8 -22.82 -29.05 8.62
N ALA A 9 -23.76 -28.21 9.07
CA ALA A 9 -24.81 -27.68 8.22
C ALA A 9 -24.26 -26.81 7.08
N LEU A 10 -23.34 -25.88 7.38
CA LEU A 10 -22.67 -25.07 6.37
C LEU A 10 -21.90 -25.94 5.38
N PHE A 11 -21.16 -26.95 5.87
CA PHE A 11 -20.38 -27.83 5.00
C PHE A 11 -21.26 -28.64 4.05
N ALA A 12 -22.36 -29.20 4.53
CA ALA A 12 -23.28 -29.98 3.71
C ALA A 12 -23.94 -29.16 2.58
N GLY A 13 -24.09 -27.85 2.74
CA GLY A 13 -24.62 -26.97 1.69
C GLY A 13 -23.58 -26.41 0.73
N LEU A 14 -22.28 -26.43 1.08
CA LEU A 14 -21.21 -25.75 0.33
C LEU A 14 -20.24 -26.70 -0.35
N PHE A 15 -19.98 -27.86 0.25
CA PHE A 15 -18.95 -28.81 -0.16
C PHE A 15 -19.53 -30.20 -0.33
N ASP A 16 -18.92 -31.01 -1.20
CA ASP A 16 -19.33 -32.40 -1.46
C ASP A 16 -18.88 -33.38 -0.35
N SER A 17 -18.16 -32.88 0.66
CA SER A 17 -17.60 -33.68 1.75
C SER A 17 -17.82 -33.00 3.12
N PRO A 18 -17.96 -33.79 4.21
CA PRO A 18 -18.02 -33.25 5.57
C PRO A 18 -16.71 -32.54 5.96
N PRO A 19 -16.70 -31.73 7.03
CA PRO A 19 -15.49 -31.06 7.48
C PRO A 19 -14.44 -32.07 7.98
N ASN A 20 -13.23 -31.93 7.45
CA ASN A 20 -12.05 -32.70 7.82
C ASN A 20 -11.63 -32.36 9.27
N ARG A 21 -10.80 -33.21 9.88
CA ARG A 21 -10.38 -33.07 11.28
C ARG A 21 -9.80 -31.70 11.62
N TRP A 22 -8.83 -31.22 10.82
CA TRP A 22 -8.18 -29.93 11.07
C TRP A 22 -9.16 -28.74 11.02
N GLN A 23 -10.22 -28.83 10.20
CA GLN A 23 -11.24 -27.79 10.08
C GLN A 23 -12.14 -27.74 11.33
N ARG A 24 -12.40 -28.90 11.95
CA ARG A 24 -13.13 -28.98 13.23
C ARG A 24 -12.29 -28.43 14.38
N GLU A 25 -11.01 -28.79 14.43
CA GLU A 25 -10.08 -28.27 15.44
C GLU A 25 -9.91 -26.74 15.31
N ALA A 26 -9.86 -26.22 14.07
CA ALA A 26 -9.83 -24.77 13.83
C ALA A 26 -11.14 -24.10 14.29
N PHE A 27 -12.30 -24.72 14.04
CA PHE A 27 -13.60 -24.23 14.52
C PHE A 27 -13.65 -24.14 16.05
N ASP A 28 -13.18 -25.16 16.77
CA ASP A 28 -13.14 -25.18 18.23
C ASP A 28 -12.23 -24.08 18.76
N ALA A 29 -11.03 -23.95 18.19
CA ALA A 29 -10.07 -22.90 18.53
C ALA A 29 -10.66 -21.49 18.31
N PHE A 30 -11.39 -21.27 17.21
CA PHE A 30 -12.02 -19.98 16.91
C PHE A 30 -13.18 -19.68 17.87
N CYS A 31 -14.01 -20.68 18.19
CA CYS A 31 -15.10 -20.51 19.16
C CYS A 31 -14.59 -20.09 20.55
N GLU A 32 -13.42 -20.60 20.95
CA GLU A 32 -12.76 -20.30 22.23
C GLU A 32 -11.83 -19.08 22.19
N ASN A 33 -11.76 -18.38 21.05
CA ASN A 33 -10.82 -17.27 20.82
C ASN A 33 -9.33 -17.65 21.04
N ARG A 34 -8.98 -18.93 20.85
CA ARG A 34 -7.61 -19.46 20.89
C ARG A 34 -7.05 -19.55 19.48
N LEU A 35 -6.96 -18.41 18.80
CA LEU A 35 -6.56 -18.35 17.39
C LEU A 35 -5.11 -18.85 17.20
N PRO A 36 -4.88 -19.91 16.40
CA PRO A 36 -3.52 -20.38 16.13
C PRO A 36 -2.78 -19.33 15.29
N ARG A 37 -1.45 -19.32 15.41
CA ARG A 37 -0.58 -18.50 14.56
C ARG A 37 -0.31 -19.16 13.21
N TYR A 38 -0.24 -20.49 13.21
CA TYR A 38 0.00 -21.28 12.01
C TYR A 38 -1.02 -22.40 11.87
N ILE A 39 -1.49 -22.63 10.64
CA ILE A 39 -2.14 -23.88 10.26
C ILE A 39 -1.31 -24.55 9.16
N LYS A 40 -0.66 -25.67 9.51
CA LYS A 40 0.08 -26.50 8.56
C LYS A 40 -0.90 -27.35 7.77
N VAL A 41 -1.12 -27.01 6.50
CA VAL A 41 -2.03 -27.75 5.60
C VAL A 41 -1.35 -27.98 4.26
N PRO A 42 -1.34 -29.22 3.74
CA PRO A 42 -0.75 -29.50 2.43
C PRO A 42 -1.53 -28.82 1.30
N THR A 43 -0.87 -28.67 0.14
CA THR A 43 -1.54 -28.26 -1.10
C THR A 43 -2.69 -29.22 -1.40
N ALA A 44 -3.85 -28.68 -1.79
CA ALA A 44 -5.09 -29.45 -1.91
C ALA A 44 -5.59 -30.07 -0.59
N GLY A 45 -5.31 -29.47 0.57
CA GLY A 45 -5.90 -29.83 1.88
C GLY A 45 -7.27 -29.20 2.20
N GLY A 46 -7.86 -28.46 1.26
CA GLY A 46 -9.15 -27.78 1.47
C GLY A 46 -9.06 -26.48 2.28
N LYS A 47 -7.96 -25.73 2.14
CA LYS A 47 -7.64 -24.52 2.92
C LYS A 47 -8.74 -23.45 2.89
N THR A 48 -9.36 -23.22 1.73
CA THR A 48 -10.40 -22.19 1.53
C THR A 48 -11.66 -22.43 2.38
N ALA A 49 -11.87 -23.64 2.90
CA ALA A 49 -12.96 -23.93 3.83
C ALA A 49 -12.84 -23.16 5.16
N ILE A 50 -11.69 -22.54 5.44
CA ILE A 50 -11.50 -21.62 6.57
C ILE A 50 -12.54 -20.49 6.60
N LEU A 51 -13.06 -20.07 5.43
CA LEU A 51 -14.13 -19.07 5.33
C LEU A 51 -15.42 -19.56 6.03
N ALA A 52 -15.79 -20.83 5.80
CA ALA A 52 -16.97 -21.43 6.43
C ALA A 52 -16.73 -21.70 7.93
N VAL A 53 -15.52 -22.12 8.31
CA VAL A 53 -15.12 -22.31 9.70
C VAL A 53 -15.23 -21.02 10.50
N PHE A 54 -14.75 -19.91 9.95
CA PHE A 54 -14.86 -18.58 10.54
C PHE A 54 -16.31 -18.15 10.76
N LEU A 55 -17.16 -18.23 9.73
CA LEU A 55 -18.57 -17.84 9.84
C LEU A 55 -19.33 -18.71 10.83
N ALA A 56 -19.05 -20.03 10.85
CA ALA A 56 -19.64 -20.94 11.83
C ALA A 56 -19.29 -20.52 13.27
N ALA A 57 -18.01 -20.20 13.52
CA ALA A 57 -17.54 -19.80 14.85
C ALA A 57 -18.13 -18.45 15.27
N LEU A 58 -18.15 -17.47 14.36
CA LEU A 58 -18.75 -16.16 14.61
C LEU A 58 -20.25 -16.26 14.90
N ALA A 59 -21.00 -17.05 14.12
CA ALA A 59 -22.42 -17.29 14.36
C ALA A 59 -22.66 -18.01 15.70
N THR A 60 -21.80 -18.96 16.07
CA THR A 60 -21.88 -19.66 17.36
C THR A 60 -21.69 -18.68 18.53
N GLN A 61 -20.71 -17.78 18.44
CA GLN A 61 -20.50 -16.73 19.44
C GLN A 61 -21.64 -15.70 19.48
N ALA A 62 -22.16 -15.29 18.32
CA ALA A 62 -23.29 -14.37 18.23
C ALA A 62 -24.55 -14.94 18.88
N ARG A 63 -24.86 -16.22 18.68
CA ARG A 63 -25.97 -16.92 19.37
C ARG A 63 -25.80 -16.96 20.88
N ALA A 64 -24.56 -17.01 21.36
CA ALA A 64 -24.26 -16.99 22.78
C ALA A 64 -24.29 -15.57 23.39
N GLY A 65 -24.45 -14.52 22.58
CA GLY A 65 -24.48 -13.13 23.02
C GLY A 65 -23.11 -12.55 23.39
N MET A 66 -22.01 -13.25 23.10
CA MET A 66 -20.65 -12.82 23.45
C MET A 66 -19.71 -13.04 22.25
N VAL A 67 -19.48 -11.98 21.48
CA VAL A 67 -18.59 -12.00 20.30
C VAL A 67 -17.21 -11.49 20.68
N THR A 68 -16.25 -12.40 20.77
CA THR A 68 -14.84 -12.13 21.04
C THR A 68 -13.95 -12.35 19.80
N LEU A 69 -14.42 -13.16 18.85
CA LEU A 69 -13.77 -13.37 17.57
C LEU A 69 -13.85 -12.07 16.73
N PRO A 70 -12.78 -11.69 16.00
CA PRO A 70 -12.83 -10.63 15.01
C PRO A 70 -14.02 -10.75 14.06
N ARG A 71 -14.70 -9.64 13.79
CA ARG A 71 -15.89 -9.65 12.90
C ARG A 71 -15.56 -9.76 11.43
N ARG A 72 -14.32 -9.51 11.03
CA ARG A 72 -13.89 -9.57 9.64
C ARG A 72 -12.76 -10.56 9.46
N LEU A 73 -12.91 -11.43 8.48
CA LEU A 73 -11.83 -12.28 7.99
C LEU A 73 -11.28 -11.69 6.70
N VAL A 74 -9.98 -11.43 6.68
CA VAL A 74 -9.24 -11.00 5.49
C VAL A 74 -8.40 -12.16 4.99
N LEU A 75 -8.80 -12.82 3.92
CA LEU A 75 -8.00 -13.87 3.29
C LEU A 75 -7.04 -13.22 2.29
N VAL A 76 -5.76 -13.20 2.65
CA VAL A 76 -4.70 -12.74 1.77
C VAL A 76 -4.14 -13.94 1.03
N VAL A 77 -4.18 -13.88 -0.30
CA VAL A 77 -3.56 -14.89 -1.14
C VAL A 77 -2.60 -14.21 -2.09
N ASN A 78 -1.35 -14.68 -2.15
CA ASN A 78 -0.31 -14.08 -3.00
C ASN A 78 -0.59 -14.21 -4.53
N ARG A 79 -1.78 -14.68 -4.92
CA ARG A 79 -2.12 -15.08 -6.29
C ARG A 79 -3.58 -14.78 -6.62
N ARG A 80 -3.79 -14.04 -7.71
CA ARG A 80 -5.08 -13.43 -8.07
C ARG A 80 -6.20 -14.43 -8.37
N VAL A 81 -5.94 -15.52 -9.10
CA VAL A 81 -7.04 -16.47 -9.39
C VAL A 81 -7.42 -17.28 -8.16
N LEU A 82 -6.50 -17.47 -7.21
CA LEU A 82 -6.89 -18.06 -5.93
C LEU A 82 -7.80 -17.10 -5.15
N VAL A 83 -7.56 -15.79 -5.25
CA VAL A 83 -8.50 -14.77 -4.76
C VAL A 83 -9.85 -14.88 -5.47
N ASP A 84 -9.88 -15.07 -6.80
CA ASP A 84 -11.13 -15.25 -7.56
C ASP A 84 -11.90 -16.51 -7.15
N GLN A 85 -11.21 -17.63 -6.97
CA GLN A 85 -11.81 -18.87 -6.51
C GLN A 85 -12.38 -18.72 -5.09
N ALA A 86 -11.63 -18.08 -4.19
CA ALA A 86 -12.11 -17.76 -2.85
C ALA A 86 -13.31 -16.80 -2.91
N THR A 87 -13.33 -15.88 -3.88
CA THR A 87 -14.44 -14.93 -4.11
C THR A 87 -15.69 -15.69 -4.50
N GLY A 88 -15.60 -16.61 -5.46
CA GLY A 88 -16.73 -17.45 -5.85
C GLY A 88 -17.31 -18.25 -4.68
N LEU A 89 -16.47 -18.74 -3.75
CA LEU A 89 -16.94 -19.40 -2.54
C LEU A 89 -17.61 -18.43 -1.55
N ALA A 90 -17.01 -17.27 -1.30
CA ALA A 90 -17.57 -16.25 -0.40
C ALA A 90 -18.91 -15.70 -0.91
N GLU A 91 -19.05 -15.49 -2.22
CA GLU A 91 -20.32 -15.09 -2.82
C GLU A 91 -21.37 -16.20 -2.78
N ARG A 92 -20.98 -17.47 -2.96
CA ARG A 92 -21.88 -18.62 -2.75
C ARG A 92 -22.39 -18.68 -1.31
N LEU A 93 -21.49 -18.48 -0.34
CA LEU A 93 -21.82 -18.35 1.08
C LEU A 93 -22.85 -17.24 1.30
N LEU A 94 -22.60 -16.04 0.79
CA LEU A 94 -23.53 -14.90 0.88
C LEU A 94 -24.90 -15.21 0.26
N ARG A 95 -24.93 -15.81 -0.93
CA ARG A 95 -26.19 -16.21 -1.60
C ARG A 95 -27.00 -17.19 -0.74
N GLN A 96 -26.35 -18.20 -0.17
CA GLN A 96 -27.02 -19.21 0.67
C GLN A 96 -27.51 -18.64 2.02
N LEU A 97 -26.75 -17.72 2.62
CA LEU A 97 -27.19 -17.01 3.82
C LEU A 97 -28.38 -16.09 3.53
N SER A 98 -28.42 -15.49 2.33
CA SER A 98 -29.50 -14.60 1.89
C SER A 98 -30.78 -15.33 1.50
N SER A 99 -30.68 -16.58 1.04
CA SER A 99 -31.83 -17.44 0.73
C SER A 99 -32.39 -18.20 1.94
N ASP A 100 -31.97 -17.84 3.16
CA ASP A 100 -32.32 -18.50 4.43
C ASP A 100 -32.11 -20.04 4.41
N THR A 101 -31.14 -20.53 3.63
CA THR A 101 -30.76 -21.96 3.61
C THR A 101 -30.27 -22.42 4.99
N PHE A 102 -29.69 -21.51 5.77
CA PHE A 102 -29.17 -21.74 7.11
C PHE A 102 -29.81 -20.76 8.12
N PRO A 103 -31.11 -20.87 8.43
CA PRO A 103 -31.87 -19.81 9.09
C PRO A 103 -31.30 -19.42 10.47
N ALA A 104 -30.82 -20.41 11.25
CA ALA A 104 -30.21 -20.15 12.55
C ALA A 104 -28.84 -19.43 12.45
N VAL A 105 -28.06 -19.72 11.40
CA VAL A 105 -26.76 -19.05 11.15
C VAL A 105 -26.99 -17.65 10.63
N THR A 106 -27.89 -17.51 9.65
CA THR A 106 -28.27 -16.22 9.09
C THR A 106 -28.79 -15.30 10.18
N GLU A 107 -29.71 -15.74 11.03
CA GLU A 107 -30.27 -14.89 12.09
C GLU A 107 -29.23 -14.46 13.12
N ALA A 108 -28.31 -15.36 13.49
CA ALA A 108 -27.21 -15.04 14.40
C ALA A 108 -26.25 -13.98 13.84
N LEU A 109 -25.94 -14.04 12.55
CA LEU A 109 -25.08 -13.04 11.92
C LEU A 109 -25.83 -11.71 11.73
N LYS A 110 -27.12 -11.76 11.37
CA LYS A 110 -27.98 -10.57 11.28
C LYS A 110 -28.16 -9.87 12.63
N SER A 111 -28.08 -10.57 13.76
CA SER A 111 -28.25 -9.96 15.09
C SER A 111 -27.09 -9.07 15.52
N ILE A 112 -25.92 -9.21 14.87
CA ILE A 112 -24.74 -8.38 15.14
C ILE A 112 -24.47 -7.34 14.04
N SER A 113 -25.37 -7.24 13.05
CA SER A 113 -25.36 -6.24 11.98
C SER A 113 -26.50 -5.23 12.19
N PRO A 114 -26.20 -3.92 12.33
CA PRO A 114 -27.20 -2.84 12.36
C PRO A 114 -28.17 -2.88 11.18
N ARG A 115 -27.66 -3.32 10.01
CA ARG A 115 -28.42 -3.40 8.77
C ARG A 115 -29.21 -4.69 8.60
N ARG A 116 -29.08 -5.63 9.55
CA ARG A 116 -29.61 -7.01 9.44
C ARG A 116 -29.07 -7.71 8.18
N VAL A 117 -27.83 -7.39 7.80
CA VAL A 117 -27.11 -8.05 6.70
C VAL A 117 -26.24 -9.14 7.30
N PRO A 118 -26.36 -10.41 6.85
CA PRO A 118 -25.64 -11.52 7.49
C PRO A 118 -24.14 -11.52 7.17
N LEU A 119 -23.73 -10.97 6.02
CA LEU A 119 -22.35 -11.01 5.57
C LEU A 119 -22.11 -9.95 4.49
N ALA A 120 -21.02 -9.19 4.60
CA ALA A 120 -20.45 -8.40 3.53
C ALA A 120 -19.31 -9.17 2.86
N VAL A 121 -19.24 -9.14 1.52
CA VAL A 121 -18.17 -9.79 0.75
C VAL A 121 -17.56 -8.78 -0.20
N SER A 122 -16.24 -8.64 -0.12
CA SER A 122 -15.49 -7.73 -0.98
C SER A 122 -14.18 -8.36 -1.43
N THR A 123 -13.77 -8.03 -2.66
CA THR A 123 -12.56 -8.57 -3.26
C THR A 123 -11.61 -7.44 -3.63
N LEU A 124 -10.53 -7.33 -2.88
CA LEU A 124 -9.46 -6.35 -3.01
C LEU A 124 -8.30 -6.95 -3.81
N ARG A 125 -8.51 -7.10 -5.12
CA ARG A 125 -7.43 -7.44 -6.07
C ARG A 125 -7.48 -6.43 -7.20
N GLY A 126 -6.33 -5.99 -7.71
CA GLY A 126 -6.28 -4.85 -8.65
C GLY A 126 -7.01 -5.00 -10.00
N ALA A 127 -7.77 -6.06 -10.27
CA ALA A 127 -8.67 -6.17 -11.44
C ALA A 127 -10.15 -5.89 -11.12
N LEU A 128 -10.56 -6.02 -9.85
CA LEU A 128 -11.90 -5.70 -9.39
C LEU A 128 -11.85 -4.34 -8.69
N ALA A 129 -12.74 -3.42 -9.09
CA ALA A 129 -13.04 -2.28 -8.24
C ALA A 129 -13.62 -2.81 -6.93
N ASP A 130 -13.11 -2.32 -5.80
CA ASP A 130 -13.68 -2.65 -4.50
C ASP A 130 -15.15 -2.22 -4.49
N ASN A 131 -16.07 -3.16 -4.29
CA ASN A 131 -17.49 -2.85 -4.17
C ASN A 131 -17.83 -2.04 -2.90
N GLY A 132 -16.86 -1.90 -1.98
CA GLY A 132 -16.97 -1.10 -0.77
C GLY A 132 -17.81 -1.73 0.34
N GLU A 133 -18.52 -2.83 0.09
CA GLU A 133 -19.48 -3.46 1.01
C GLU A 133 -18.89 -3.73 2.40
N TRP A 134 -17.65 -4.24 2.46
CA TRP A 134 -16.95 -4.51 3.70
C TRP A 134 -16.65 -3.27 4.56
N SER A 135 -16.66 -2.09 3.95
CA SER A 135 -16.33 -0.81 4.58
C SER A 135 -17.55 0.07 4.90
N LEU A 136 -18.74 -0.32 4.42
CA LEU A 136 -19.99 0.43 4.63
C LEU A 136 -20.48 0.41 6.09
N ASP A 137 -20.27 -0.70 6.78
CA ASP A 137 -20.72 -0.89 8.15
C ASP A 137 -19.68 -1.70 8.95
N PRO A 138 -18.96 -1.09 9.91
CA PRO A 138 -17.90 -1.73 10.66
C PRO A 138 -18.39 -2.85 11.58
N ALA A 139 -19.69 -2.90 11.90
CA ALA A 139 -20.29 -3.91 12.74
C ALA A 139 -20.74 -5.16 11.97
N THR A 140 -21.03 -5.03 10.67
CA THR A 140 -21.48 -6.14 9.84
C THR A 140 -20.34 -7.15 9.63
N PRO A 141 -20.57 -8.46 9.84
CA PRO A 141 -19.57 -9.49 9.55
C PRO A 141 -19.07 -9.39 8.10
N ALA A 142 -17.76 -9.51 7.87
CA ALA A 142 -17.22 -9.43 6.51
C ALA A 142 -16.20 -10.51 6.17
N ILE A 143 -16.19 -10.90 4.90
CA ILE A 143 -15.10 -11.64 4.27
C ILE A 143 -14.48 -10.74 3.20
N VAL A 144 -13.22 -10.42 3.39
CA VAL A 144 -12.42 -9.61 2.47
C VAL A 144 -11.36 -10.49 1.86
N LEU A 145 -11.25 -10.49 0.53
CA LEU A 145 -10.32 -11.36 -0.19
C LEU A 145 -9.35 -10.49 -0.97
N GLY A 146 -8.04 -10.65 -0.81
CA GLY A 146 -7.11 -9.75 -1.49
C GLY A 146 -5.71 -10.28 -1.69
N THR A 147 -4.93 -9.53 -2.46
CA THR A 147 -3.50 -9.79 -2.63
C THR A 147 -2.67 -9.08 -1.55
N PRO A 148 -1.44 -9.53 -1.26
CA PRO A 148 -0.53 -8.89 -0.31
C PRO A 148 -0.42 -7.38 -0.52
N ASP A 149 -0.18 -6.95 -1.76
CA ASP A 149 -0.08 -5.54 -2.13
C ASP A 149 -1.34 -4.73 -1.76
N MET A 150 -2.54 -5.27 -2.04
CA MET A 150 -3.80 -4.55 -1.86
C MET A 150 -4.19 -4.43 -0.39
N ILE A 151 -3.98 -5.48 0.39
CA ILE A 151 -4.28 -5.51 1.83
C ILE A 151 -3.21 -4.75 2.61
N GLY A 152 -1.94 -5.01 2.31
CA GLY A 152 -0.82 -4.38 2.99
C GLY A 152 -0.75 -2.88 2.77
N SER A 153 -0.88 -2.39 1.53
CA SER A 153 -0.89 -0.94 1.26
C SER A 153 -2.00 -0.21 2.03
N ARG A 154 -3.19 -0.83 2.17
CA ARG A 154 -4.32 -0.28 2.94
C ARG A 154 -4.04 -0.27 4.45
N LEU A 155 -3.45 -1.35 5.00
CA LEU A 155 -2.98 -1.38 6.39
C LEU A 155 -1.95 -0.28 6.67
N LEU A 156 -1.16 0.11 5.67
CA LEU A 156 -0.15 1.16 5.75
C LEU A 156 -0.69 2.57 5.39
N PHE A 157 -2.00 2.82 5.45
CA PHE A 157 -2.63 4.12 5.16
C PHE A 157 -2.38 4.67 3.74
N ARG A 158 -1.88 3.83 2.84
CA ARG A 158 -1.43 4.21 1.51
C ARG A 158 -1.96 3.23 0.45
N GLY A 159 -3.22 2.85 0.62
CA GLY A 159 -3.91 1.86 -0.20
C GLY A 159 -3.80 2.15 -1.70
N TYR A 160 -3.37 1.17 -2.48
CA TYR A 160 -3.33 1.29 -3.93
C TYR A 160 -4.74 1.47 -4.51
N GLY A 161 -4.88 2.48 -5.38
CA GLY A 161 -6.16 2.88 -5.97
C GLY A 161 -7.19 3.30 -4.92
N THR A 162 -6.74 3.92 -3.82
CA THR A 162 -7.60 4.44 -2.74
C THR A 162 -7.24 5.90 -2.48
N GLY A 163 -8.22 6.80 -2.58
CA GLY A 163 -8.05 8.21 -2.29
C GLY A 163 -7.96 8.51 -0.80
N ARG A 164 -7.67 9.79 -0.50
CA ARG A 164 -7.48 10.28 0.88
C ARG A 164 -8.65 9.92 1.81
N SER A 165 -9.86 9.97 1.27
CA SER A 165 -11.10 9.77 2.01
C SER A 165 -11.20 8.36 2.60
N ARG A 166 -10.75 7.34 1.86
CA ARG A 166 -10.86 5.94 2.29
C ARG A 166 -9.56 5.36 2.84
N ALA A 167 -8.41 5.99 2.61
CA ALA A 167 -7.12 5.49 3.07
C ALA A 167 -7.08 5.25 4.59
N ALA A 168 -7.55 6.23 5.39
CA ALA A 168 -7.67 6.07 6.83
C ALA A 168 -8.74 5.03 7.20
N THR A 169 -9.93 5.12 6.61
CA THR A 169 -11.04 4.17 6.83
C THR A 169 -10.58 2.72 6.65
N HIS A 170 -9.95 2.41 5.53
CA HIS A 170 -9.47 1.05 5.23
C HIS A 170 -8.39 0.61 6.22
N ALA A 171 -7.45 1.50 6.55
CA ALA A 171 -6.42 1.18 7.54
C ALA A 171 -7.04 0.82 8.89
N GLY A 172 -7.96 1.64 9.41
CA GLY A 172 -8.64 1.40 10.69
C GLY A 172 -9.44 0.09 10.70
N LEU A 173 -10.24 -0.14 9.65
CA LEU A 173 -11.06 -1.35 9.52
C LEU A 173 -10.26 -2.63 9.29
N LEU A 174 -9.07 -2.56 8.69
CA LEU A 174 -8.19 -3.72 8.55
C LEU A 174 -7.30 -3.93 9.78
N GLY A 175 -6.90 -2.86 10.47
CA GLY A 175 -6.01 -2.90 11.64
C GLY A 175 -6.69 -3.25 12.97
N ILE A 176 -8.03 -3.22 13.03
CA ILE A 176 -8.80 -3.50 14.26
C ILE A 176 -9.94 -4.46 13.97
N ASP A 177 -10.19 -5.41 14.88
CA ASP A 177 -11.30 -6.37 14.85
C ASP A 177 -11.28 -7.23 13.58
N THR A 178 -10.05 -7.58 13.15
CA THR A 178 -9.74 -8.34 11.92
C THR A 178 -8.95 -9.61 12.22
N LEU A 179 -9.35 -10.73 11.61
CA LEU A 179 -8.53 -11.92 11.46
C LEU A 179 -7.94 -11.96 10.04
N VAL A 180 -6.64 -11.75 9.91
CA VAL A 180 -5.93 -11.92 8.63
C VAL A 180 -5.49 -13.38 8.50
N VAL A 181 -5.96 -14.04 7.44
CA VAL A 181 -5.50 -15.37 7.03
C VAL A 181 -4.57 -15.22 5.83
N HIS A 182 -3.27 -15.41 6.02
CA HIS A 182 -2.28 -15.38 4.94
C HIS A 182 -2.07 -16.78 4.38
N ASP A 183 -2.68 -17.07 3.23
CA ASP A 183 -2.55 -18.35 2.53
C ASP A 183 -1.32 -18.38 1.63
N GLU A 184 -0.66 -19.54 1.59
CA GLU A 184 0.63 -19.77 0.97
C GLU A 184 1.71 -18.77 1.44
N ALA A 185 1.75 -18.53 2.76
CA ALA A 185 2.61 -17.55 3.39
C ALA A 185 4.11 -17.67 3.02
N HIS A 186 4.57 -18.90 2.72
CA HIS A 186 5.93 -19.18 2.24
C HIS A 186 6.30 -18.50 0.91
N LEU A 187 5.30 -18.11 0.10
CA LEU A 187 5.52 -17.40 -1.16
C LEU A 187 5.73 -15.89 -0.97
N ALA A 188 5.42 -15.35 0.21
CA ALA A 188 5.57 -13.92 0.52
C ALA A 188 6.10 -13.73 1.95
N PRO A 189 7.31 -14.22 2.27
CA PRO A 189 7.87 -14.16 3.63
C PRO A 189 8.06 -12.71 4.12
N THR A 190 8.39 -11.78 3.22
CA THR A 190 8.48 -10.34 3.54
C THR A 190 7.14 -9.79 4.02
N PHE A 191 6.05 -10.14 3.32
CA PHE A 191 4.71 -9.71 3.69
C PHE A 191 4.24 -10.36 5.00
N SER A 192 4.54 -11.64 5.24
CA SER A 192 4.28 -12.28 6.54
C SER A 192 4.95 -11.52 7.68
N ALA A 193 6.23 -11.18 7.52
CA ALA A 193 6.96 -10.44 8.53
C ALA A 193 6.37 -9.05 8.78
N LEU A 194 5.98 -8.34 7.72
CA LEU A 194 5.29 -7.06 7.82
C LEU A 194 3.96 -7.19 8.57
N LEU A 195 3.14 -8.20 8.28
CA LEU A 195 1.88 -8.43 8.96
C LEU A 195 2.08 -8.62 10.48
N HIS A 196 3.09 -9.38 10.91
CA HIS A 196 3.40 -9.55 12.34
C HIS A 196 3.91 -8.26 12.99
N GLU A 197 4.67 -7.44 12.25
CA GLU A 197 5.10 -6.12 12.73
C GLU A 197 3.89 -5.19 12.90
N ILE A 198 2.95 -5.18 11.94
CA ILE A 198 1.69 -4.42 12.03
C ILE A 198 0.82 -4.94 13.17
N GLU A 199 0.64 -6.26 13.32
CA GLU A 199 -0.10 -6.88 14.41
C GLU A 199 0.40 -6.42 15.79
N THR A 200 1.72 -6.35 15.94
CA THR A 200 2.36 -5.87 17.17
C THR A 200 2.09 -4.38 17.40
N LEU A 201 2.23 -3.55 16.36
CA LEU A 201 2.04 -2.10 16.47
C LEU A 201 0.56 -1.68 16.60
N ALA A 202 -0.37 -2.45 16.06
CA ALA A 202 -1.81 -2.16 16.09
C ALA A 202 -2.50 -2.65 17.37
N ARG A 203 -1.90 -3.58 18.12
CA ARG A 203 -2.50 -4.14 19.35
C ARG A 203 -2.89 -3.07 20.39
N PRO A 204 -2.05 -2.09 20.73
CA PRO A 204 -2.45 -1.01 21.64
C PRO A 204 -3.63 -0.19 21.10
N SER A 205 -3.77 -0.07 19.77
CA SER A 205 -4.91 0.63 19.17
C SER A 205 -6.23 -0.09 19.42
N ALA A 206 -6.24 -1.41 19.27
CA ALA A 206 -7.43 -2.22 19.51
C ALA A 206 -7.85 -2.21 21.00
N GLU A 207 -6.87 -2.26 21.90
CA GLU A 207 -7.08 -2.14 23.35
C GLU A 207 -7.69 -0.78 23.72
N ALA A 208 -7.17 0.32 23.15
CA ALA A 208 -7.67 1.67 23.40
C ALA A 208 -9.10 1.89 22.89
N VAL A 209 -9.48 1.23 21.79
CA VAL A 209 -10.84 1.28 21.23
C VAL A 209 -11.79 0.31 21.96
N GLY A 210 -11.26 -0.73 22.62
CA GLY A 210 -12.06 -1.77 23.28
C GLY A 210 -12.60 -2.82 22.30
N ARG A 211 -11.82 -3.17 21.27
CA ARG A 211 -12.20 -4.16 20.23
C ARG A 211 -11.14 -5.25 20.10
N ALA A 212 -11.47 -6.33 19.40
CA ALA A 212 -10.52 -7.41 19.16
C ALA A 212 -9.29 -6.88 18.38
N PRO A 213 -8.06 -7.27 18.75
CA PRO A 213 -6.88 -6.88 17.99
C PRO A 213 -6.86 -7.55 16.60
N LEU A 214 -6.12 -6.95 15.68
CA LEU A 214 -5.68 -7.66 14.48
C LEU A 214 -4.99 -8.97 14.92
N HIS A 215 -5.37 -10.09 14.31
CA HIS A 215 -4.71 -11.38 14.50
C HIS A 215 -4.23 -11.92 13.15
N VAL A 216 -2.97 -12.36 13.07
CA VAL A 216 -2.39 -12.93 11.85
C VAL A 216 -2.27 -14.46 11.98
N LEU A 217 -2.96 -15.16 11.07
CA LEU A 217 -2.94 -16.61 10.93
C LEU A 217 -2.32 -16.98 9.59
N GLU A 218 -1.23 -17.72 9.60
CA GLU A 218 -0.57 -18.21 8.39
C GLU A 218 -1.01 -19.63 8.04
N MET A 219 -1.49 -19.84 6.82
CA MET A 219 -1.76 -21.17 6.27
C MET A 219 -0.65 -21.55 5.30
N THR A 220 0.08 -22.60 5.61
CA THR A 220 1.30 -22.96 4.87
C THR A 220 1.55 -24.46 4.89
N ALA A 221 2.25 -24.97 3.86
CA ALA A 221 2.75 -26.34 3.87
C ALA A 221 4.05 -26.48 4.68
N THR A 222 4.79 -25.38 4.85
CA THR A 222 6.11 -25.32 5.50
C THR A 222 6.03 -24.53 6.81
N LEU A 223 6.54 -25.07 7.91
CA LEU A 223 6.66 -24.32 9.17
C LEU A 223 8.08 -23.78 9.34
N ASP A 224 8.21 -22.63 9.99
CA ASP A 224 9.52 -22.17 10.46
C ASP A 224 10.00 -23.06 11.61
N SER A 225 11.28 -23.44 11.58
CA SER A 225 12.00 -24.18 12.62
C SER A 225 11.89 -23.59 14.03
N GLN A 226 11.53 -22.30 14.17
CA GLN A 226 11.42 -21.58 15.44
C GLN A 226 9.99 -21.46 16.01
N CYS A 227 9.01 -22.21 15.48
CA CYS A 227 7.62 -22.14 15.97
C CYS A 227 7.48 -22.59 17.43
N ALA A 228 6.88 -21.77 18.29
CA ALA A 228 6.60 -22.11 19.68
C ALA A 228 5.54 -23.23 19.81
N PRO A 229 5.70 -24.20 20.72
CA PRO A 229 4.71 -25.25 20.96
C PRO A 229 3.33 -24.65 21.32
N GLY A 230 2.25 -25.14 20.70
CA GLY A 230 0.88 -24.66 20.94
C GLY A 230 0.40 -23.52 20.04
N SER A 231 1.27 -22.95 19.20
CA SER A 231 0.91 -21.92 18.21
C SER A 231 0.51 -22.47 16.83
N VAL A 232 0.58 -23.79 16.65
CA VAL A 232 0.43 -24.49 15.38
C VAL A 232 -0.71 -25.51 15.43
N LEU A 233 -1.59 -25.46 14.45
CA LEU A 233 -2.55 -26.51 14.13
C LEU A 233 -2.04 -27.29 12.91
N SER A 234 -1.99 -28.61 12.94
CA SER A 234 -1.43 -29.42 11.83
C SER A 234 -2.46 -30.37 11.23
N CYS A 235 -2.59 -30.34 9.90
CA CYS A 235 -3.41 -31.27 9.15
C CYS A 235 -2.67 -32.60 8.94
N ASN A 236 -3.09 -33.65 9.63
CA ASN A 236 -2.66 -35.02 9.31
C ASN A 236 -3.53 -35.60 8.18
N VAL A 237 -2.93 -35.80 7.00
CA VAL A 237 -3.63 -36.35 5.81
C VAL A 237 -4.17 -37.76 6.06
N ALA A 238 -3.47 -38.56 6.88
CA ALA A 238 -3.86 -39.94 7.18
C ALA A 238 -5.18 -40.05 7.98
N ASP A 239 -5.57 -38.97 8.67
CA ASP A 239 -6.79 -38.95 9.49
C ASP A 239 -8.08 -38.81 8.65
N ASP A 240 -7.95 -38.57 7.33
CA ASP A 240 -9.08 -38.33 6.44
C ASP A 240 -8.98 -39.16 5.13
N PRO A 241 -9.81 -40.20 4.96
CA PRO A 241 -9.77 -41.07 3.79
C PRO A 241 -9.99 -40.38 2.44
N LEU A 242 -10.86 -39.36 2.39
CA LEU A 242 -11.18 -38.64 1.14
C LEU A 242 -10.02 -37.72 0.74
N LEU A 243 -9.45 -37.01 1.71
CA LEU A 243 -8.26 -36.20 1.49
C LEU A 243 -7.06 -37.07 1.06
N SER A 244 -6.86 -38.20 1.74
CA SER A 244 -5.81 -39.18 1.42
C SER A 244 -5.90 -39.66 -0.04
N LYS A 245 -7.10 -40.04 -0.50
CA LYS A 245 -7.34 -40.46 -1.89
C LYS A 245 -6.95 -39.38 -2.90
N ARG A 246 -7.30 -38.11 -2.64
CA ARG A 246 -6.96 -36.98 -3.54
C ARG A 246 -5.45 -36.71 -3.59
N MET A 247 -4.79 -36.78 -2.44
CA MET A 247 -3.35 -36.53 -2.31
C MET A 247 -2.50 -37.61 -3.00
N GLN A 248 -3.04 -38.82 -3.18
CA GLN A 248 -2.38 -39.94 -3.85
C GLN A 248 -2.68 -40.02 -5.37
N ALA A 249 -3.26 -38.98 -5.97
CA ALA A 249 -3.52 -38.96 -7.41
C ALA A 249 -2.23 -39.21 -8.23
N PRO A 250 -2.24 -40.13 -9.22
CA PRO A 250 -1.00 -40.62 -9.83
C PRO A 250 -0.36 -39.57 -10.76
N LYS A 251 0.93 -39.34 -10.54
CA LYS A 251 1.79 -38.45 -11.36
C LYS A 251 3.18 -39.06 -11.46
N THR A 252 3.72 -39.09 -12.67
CA THR A 252 5.05 -39.66 -12.93
C THR A 252 6.00 -38.59 -13.44
N LEU A 253 7.19 -38.49 -12.86
CA LEU A 253 8.24 -37.56 -13.25
C LEU A 253 9.39 -38.31 -13.95
N ALA A 254 9.67 -37.92 -15.19
CA ALA A 254 10.85 -38.33 -15.94
C ALA A 254 11.87 -37.18 -15.97
N MET A 255 13.09 -37.46 -15.51
CA MET A 255 14.21 -36.51 -15.58
C MET A 255 15.03 -36.77 -16.84
N VAL A 256 15.32 -35.70 -17.59
CA VAL A 256 16.09 -35.73 -18.84
C VAL A 256 17.35 -34.90 -18.63
N ASP A 257 18.47 -35.57 -18.40
CA ASP A 257 19.78 -34.93 -18.21
C ASP A 257 20.50 -34.74 -19.54
N LEU A 258 20.79 -33.49 -19.90
CA LEU A 258 21.54 -33.14 -21.11
C LEU A 258 23.01 -32.82 -20.84
N ALA A 259 23.51 -32.92 -19.60
CA ALA A 259 24.87 -32.49 -19.25
C ALA A 259 25.97 -33.20 -20.06
N GLY A 260 25.75 -34.47 -20.44
CA GLY A 260 26.68 -35.26 -21.26
C GLY A 260 26.58 -35.04 -22.77
N GLU A 261 25.55 -34.34 -23.25
CA GLU A 261 25.22 -34.21 -24.68
C GLU A 261 25.34 -32.78 -25.21
N LEU A 262 25.81 -31.82 -24.40
CA LEU A 262 25.92 -30.39 -24.77
C LEU A 262 26.95 -30.19 -25.91
N PRO A 263 26.51 -29.88 -27.15
CA PRO A 263 27.39 -29.44 -28.24
C PRO A 263 27.96 -28.02 -27.96
N LYS A 264 28.74 -27.46 -28.88
CA LYS A 264 29.11 -26.02 -28.82
C LYS A 264 27.84 -25.16 -28.82
N GLY A 265 27.57 -24.45 -27.72
CA GLY A 265 26.39 -23.59 -27.55
C GLY A 265 26.11 -23.24 -26.09
N LYS A 266 25.12 -22.37 -25.84
CA LYS A 266 24.65 -22.08 -24.47
C LYS A 266 23.72 -23.21 -24.00
N PRO A 267 23.90 -23.79 -22.79
CA PRO A 267 23.07 -24.89 -22.26
C PRO A 267 21.55 -24.62 -22.36
N ALA A 268 21.11 -23.40 -22.04
CA ALA A 268 19.71 -23.00 -22.13
C ALA A 268 19.09 -23.21 -23.52
N ALA A 269 19.85 -23.02 -24.61
CA ALA A 269 19.32 -23.22 -25.96
C ALA A 269 19.01 -24.70 -26.26
N HIS A 270 19.82 -25.61 -25.73
CA HIS A 270 19.64 -27.05 -25.87
C HIS A 270 18.45 -27.55 -25.06
N ILE A 271 18.26 -27.04 -23.83
CA ILE A 271 17.07 -27.30 -23.02
C ILE A 271 15.80 -26.94 -23.79
N LEU A 272 15.74 -25.73 -24.36
CA LEU A 272 14.57 -25.30 -25.14
C LEU A 272 14.37 -26.15 -26.41
N ASN A 273 15.44 -26.68 -27.02
CA ASN A 273 15.32 -27.54 -28.21
C ASN A 273 14.68 -28.88 -27.84
N GLU A 274 15.12 -29.49 -26.74
CA GLU A 274 14.58 -30.76 -26.28
C GLU A 274 13.13 -30.63 -25.77
N ILE A 275 12.81 -29.52 -25.08
CA ILE A 275 11.42 -29.19 -24.71
C ILE A 275 10.53 -29.06 -25.95
N ALA A 276 10.97 -28.31 -26.97
CA ALA A 276 10.21 -28.14 -28.21
C ALA A 276 9.99 -29.48 -28.94
N LYS A 277 11.05 -30.29 -29.07
CA LYS A 277 10.99 -31.64 -29.66
C LYS A 277 9.96 -32.53 -28.96
N ARG A 278 9.92 -32.50 -27.62
CA ARG A 278 8.92 -33.23 -26.82
C ARG A 278 7.51 -32.68 -27.00
N ALA A 279 7.34 -31.37 -27.07
CA ALA A 279 6.04 -30.75 -27.30
C ALA A 279 5.48 -31.14 -28.69
N ILE A 280 6.31 -31.12 -29.72
CA ILE A 280 5.94 -31.49 -31.10
C ILE A 280 5.48 -32.96 -31.18
N ALA A 281 6.07 -33.85 -30.39
CA ALA A 281 5.65 -35.25 -30.34
C ALA A 281 4.18 -35.46 -29.89
N TYR A 282 3.55 -34.44 -29.30
CA TYR A 282 2.14 -34.46 -28.91
C TYR A 282 1.20 -33.77 -29.93
N ALA A 283 1.67 -33.31 -31.09
CA ALA A 283 0.87 -32.51 -32.04
C ALA A 283 -0.51 -33.10 -32.36
N ASP A 284 -0.59 -34.42 -32.51
CA ASP A 284 -1.80 -35.16 -32.88
C ASP A 284 -2.39 -36.00 -31.73
N ALA A 285 -1.95 -35.77 -30.49
CA ALA A 285 -2.32 -36.58 -29.32
C ALA A 285 -3.63 -36.16 -28.61
N SER A 286 -4.26 -35.06 -29.05
CA SER A 286 -5.46 -34.46 -28.42
C SER A 286 -5.26 -34.13 -26.92
N LYS A 287 -4.07 -33.64 -26.56
CA LYS A 287 -3.65 -33.37 -25.17
C LYS A 287 -3.64 -31.88 -24.83
N ALA A 288 -3.82 -31.59 -23.54
CA ALA A 288 -3.44 -30.30 -22.97
C ALA A 288 -1.97 -30.36 -22.51
N VAL A 289 -1.07 -29.67 -23.22
CA VAL A 289 0.38 -29.67 -22.95
C VAL A 289 0.78 -28.33 -22.33
N ALA A 290 1.16 -28.35 -21.05
CA ALA A 290 1.71 -27.18 -20.36
C ALA A 290 3.24 -27.19 -20.44
N ILE A 291 3.82 -26.08 -20.89
CA ILE A 291 5.27 -25.88 -21.03
C ILE A 291 5.69 -24.76 -20.09
N PHE A 292 6.48 -25.10 -19.07
CA PHE A 292 6.98 -24.15 -18.08
C PHE A 292 8.44 -23.80 -18.37
N VAL A 293 8.72 -22.50 -18.46
CA VAL A 293 10.08 -21.97 -18.63
C VAL A 293 10.41 -20.92 -17.57
N HIS A 294 11.66 -20.80 -17.19
CA HIS A 294 12.09 -19.85 -16.17
C HIS A 294 12.03 -18.40 -16.66
N ARG A 295 12.44 -18.13 -17.92
CA ARG A 295 12.60 -16.77 -18.47
C ARG A 295 11.51 -16.41 -19.51
N PRO A 296 10.97 -15.17 -19.52
CA PRO A 296 9.96 -14.76 -20.51
C PRO A 296 10.40 -14.87 -21.97
N GLU A 297 11.68 -14.60 -22.27
CA GLU A 297 12.22 -14.67 -23.64
C GLU A 297 12.16 -16.10 -24.19
N ALA A 298 12.35 -17.09 -23.31
CA ALA A 298 12.26 -18.50 -23.67
C ALA A 298 10.85 -18.89 -24.13
N ALA A 299 9.81 -18.22 -23.62
CA ALA A 299 8.43 -18.49 -24.00
C ALA A 299 8.15 -18.09 -25.47
N GLY A 300 8.64 -16.90 -25.88
CA GLY A 300 8.56 -16.46 -27.28
C GLY A 300 9.34 -17.37 -28.22
N LEU A 301 10.59 -17.70 -27.87
CA LEU A 301 11.43 -18.60 -28.67
C LEU A 301 10.83 -20.00 -28.83
N LEU A 302 10.15 -20.53 -27.81
CA LEU A 302 9.44 -21.80 -27.92
C LEU A 302 8.22 -21.69 -28.83
N ALA A 303 7.44 -20.62 -28.73
CA ALA A 303 6.31 -20.39 -29.62
C ALA A 303 6.76 -20.32 -31.09
N ASP A 304 7.86 -19.61 -31.37
CA ASP A 304 8.45 -19.53 -32.72
C ASP A 304 8.86 -20.92 -33.23
N ARG A 305 9.46 -21.75 -32.39
CA ARG A 305 9.86 -23.12 -32.76
C ARG A 305 8.67 -24.04 -33.03
N LEU A 306 7.59 -23.90 -32.25
CA LEU A 306 6.35 -24.64 -32.52
C LEU A 306 5.70 -24.17 -33.83
N ALA A 307 5.69 -22.86 -34.09
CA ALA A 307 5.20 -22.30 -35.34
C ALA A 307 6.03 -22.77 -36.55
N GLN A 308 7.37 -22.79 -36.44
CA GLN A 308 8.27 -23.35 -37.47
C GLN A 308 8.01 -24.84 -37.73
N ALA A 309 7.55 -25.59 -36.72
CA ALA A 309 7.11 -26.97 -36.86
C ALA A 309 5.67 -27.11 -37.38
N SER A 310 5.09 -26.03 -37.95
CA SER A 310 3.73 -25.98 -38.52
C SER A 310 2.60 -26.21 -37.49
N ILE A 311 2.83 -25.93 -36.21
CA ILE A 311 1.75 -25.85 -35.22
C ILE A 311 0.99 -24.53 -35.42
N PRO A 312 -0.33 -24.56 -35.63
CA PRO A 312 -1.10 -23.33 -35.86
C PRO A 312 -1.10 -22.40 -34.63
N PRO A 313 -0.98 -21.06 -34.81
CA PRO A 313 -0.93 -20.10 -33.71
C PRO A 313 -2.14 -20.16 -32.76
N GLU A 314 -3.33 -20.50 -33.26
CA GLU A 314 -4.55 -20.64 -32.45
C GLU A 314 -4.51 -21.79 -31.44
N ARG A 315 -3.53 -22.70 -31.55
CA ARG A 315 -3.27 -23.79 -30.59
C ARG A 315 -2.22 -23.43 -29.55
N ILE A 316 -1.59 -22.26 -29.66
CA ILE A 316 -0.49 -21.84 -28.80
C ILE A 316 -0.93 -20.62 -27.98
N ALA A 317 -1.02 -20.79 -26.66
CA ALA A 317 -1.23 -19.71 -25.71
C ALA A 317 0.09 -19.37 -25.00
N ILE A 318 0.47 -18.09 -24.97
CA ILE A 318 1.64 -17.60 -24.23
C ILE A 318 1.17 -16.80 -23.03
N LEU A 319 1.63 -17.17 -21.83
CA LEU A 319 1.32 -16.48 -20.60
C LEU A 319 2.58 -16.12 -19.82
N THR A 320 2.91 -14.82 -19.81
CA THR A 320 4.04 -14.25 -19.05
C THR A 320 3.57 -13.12 -18.14
N GLY A 321 4.42 -12.70 -17.19
CA GLY A 321 4.14 -11.59 -16.28
C GLY A 321 4.18 -10.20 -16.91
N THR A 322 4.74 -10.07 -18.13
CA THR A 322 4.98 -8.80 -18.84
C THR A 322 3.80 -8.34 -19.70
N LEU A 323 2.80 -9.21 -19.88
CA LEU A 323 1.64 -8.98 -20.73
C LEU A 323 0.75 -7.85 -20.18
N ARG A 324 0.32 -6.93 -21.04
CA ARG A 324 -0.66 -5.90 -20.67
C ARG A 324 -1.97 -6.54 -20.21
N GLY A 325 -2.58 -5.97 -19.18
CA GLY A 325 -3.76 -6.53 -18.52
C GLY A 325 -4.93 -6.81 -19.48
N TRP A 326 -5.19 -5.92 -20.43
CA TRP A 326 -6.24 -6.05 -21.45
C TRP A 326 -6.08 -7.31 -22.32
N GLU A 327 -4.91 -7.52 -22.92
CA GLU A 327 -4.64 -8.69 -23.76
C GLU A 327 -4.62 -9.99 -22.95
N ARG A 328 -4.17 -9.93 -21.69
CA ARG A 328 -4.18 -11.08 -20.78
C ARG A 328 -5.58 -11.61 -20.51
N GLU A 329 -6.58 -10.75 -20.35
CA GLU A 329 -7.95 -11.21 -20.10
C GLU A 329 -8.55 -11.89 -21.34
N ARG A 330 -8.32 -11.30 -22.51
CA ARG A 330 -8.75 -11.89 -23.79
C ARG A 330 -8.07 -13.23 -24.08
N LEU A 331 -6.86 -13.47 -23.57
CA LEU A 331 -6.18 -14.76 -23.68
C LEU A 331 -6.99 -15.89 -23.01
N LEU A 332 -7.69 -15.61 -21.90
CA LEU A 332 -8.51 -16.61 -21.19
C LEU A 332 -9.67 -17.12 -22.07
N ASP A 333 -10.14 -16.29 -22.99
CA ASP A 333 -11.19 -16.64 -23.94
C ASP A 333 -10.67 -17.34 -25.20
N SER A 334 -9.36 -17.51 -25.36
CA SER A 334 -8.78 -18.18 -26.54
C SER A 334 -9.09 -19.69 -26.57
N ALA A 335 -9.23 -20.26 -27.76
CA ALA A 335 -9.50 -21.68 -27.94
C ALA A 335 -8.41 -22.57 -27.31
N ALA A 336 -7.14 -22.21 -27.49
CA ALA A 336 -6.00 -22.89 -26.85
C ALA A 336 -6.12 -22.89 -25.32
N PHE A 337 -6.43 -21.75 -24.70
CA PHE A 337 -6.46 -21.63 -23.25
C PHE A 337 -7.64 -22.38 -22.61
N ARG A 338 -8.82 -22.37 -23.25
CA ARG A 338 -10.02 -23.08 -22.74
C ARG A 338 -9.77 -24.59 -22.54
N ARG A 339 -8.84 -25.19 -23.29
CA ARG A 339 -8.49 -26.62 -23.15
C ARG A 339 -7.93 -26.97 -21.76
N PHE A 340 -7.37 -25.98 -21.07
CA PHE A 340 -6.79 -26.13 -19.74
C PHE A 340 -7.80 -25.83 -18.61
N LEU A 341 -8.99 -25.30 -18.93
CA LEU A 341 -9.98 -24.88 -17.93
C LEU A 341 -10.79 -26.04 -17.34
N PRO A 342 -11.43 -25.84 -16.18
CA PRO A 342 -12.21 -26.87 -15.52
C PRO A 342 -13.37 -27.44 -16.29
N SER A 343 -14.07 -26.60 -17.02
CA SER A 343 -15.31 -26.92 -17.71
C SER A 343 -15.09 -27.69 -19.02
N ARG A 344 -14.00 -28.46 -19.15
CA ARG A 344 -13.72 -29.26 -20.35
C ARG A 344 -14.95 -30.15 -20.63
N PRO A 345 -15.60 -30.05 -21.79
CA PRO A 345 -16.70 -30.95 -22.11
C PRO A 345 -16.13 -32.37 -22.17
N GLU A 346 -16.62 -33.28 -21.32
CA GLU A 346 -16.17 -34.69 -21.31
C GLU A 346 -16.51 -35.43 -22.63
N ASN A 347 -17.35 -34.83 -23.47
CA ASN A 347 -17.91 -35.43 -24.69
C ASN A 347 -17.90 -34.51 -25.94
N ALA A 348 -16.88 -33.66 -26.12
CA ALA A 348 -16.66 -33.00 -27.42
C ALA A 348 -15.77 -33.90 -28.30
N SER A 349 -15.97 -33.85 -29.63
CA SER A 349 -15.11 -34.49 -30.65
C SER A 349 -13.61 -34.28 -30.35
N PRO A 350 -12.68 -35.16 -30.80
CA PRO A 350 -11.26 -35.02 -30.46
C PRO A 350 -10.72 -33.66 -30.91
N GLU A 351 -10.57 -32.75 -29.94
CA GLU A 351 -9.98 -31.43 -30.15
C GLU A 351 -8.47 -31.61 -30.35
N PRO A 352 -7.85 -30.85 -31.27
CA PRO A 352 -6.42 -30.91 -31.48
C PRO A 352 -5.64 -30.54 -30.20
N THR A 353 -4.40 -31.01 -30.10
CA THR A 353 -3.53 -30.68 -28.96
C THR A 353 -3.37 -29.16 -28.83
N ALA A 354 -3.51 -28.67 -27.59
CA ALA A 354 -3.29 -27.28 -27.24
C ALA A 354 -2.04 -27.13 -26.37
N TYR A 355 -1.32 -26.03 -26.57
CA TYR A 355 -0.06 -25.72 -25.91
C TYR A 355 -0.20 -24.44 -25.09
N LEU A 356 0.12 -24.52 -23.80
CA LEU A 356 0.24 -23.37 -22.92
C LEU A 356 1.69 -23.18 -22.53
N ILE A 357 2.35 -22.17 -23.09
CA ILE A 357 3.72 -21.80 -22.76
C ILE A 357 3.67 -20.71 -21.70
N CYS A 358 4.26 -20.96 -20.54
CA CYS A 358 4.16 -20.06 -19.42
C CYS A 358 5.44 -19.97 -18.58
N THR A 359 5.65 -18.81 -17.95
CA THR A 359 6.68 -18.64 -16.92
C THR A 359 6.10 -18.96 -15.54
N SER A 360 6.63 -18.32 -14.48
CA SER A 360 5.99 -18.30 -13.15
C SER A 360 4.51 -17.88 -13.19
N ALA A 361 4.08 -17.16 -14.24
CA ALA A 361 2.69 -16.78 -14.46
C ALA A 361 1.71 -17.97 -14.58
N GLY A 362 2.16 -19.15 -15.02
CA GLY A 362 1.35 -20.37 -15.10
C GLY A 362 1.45 -21.27 -13.87
N GLU A 363 2.42 -21.02 -12.98
CA GLU A 363 2.69 -21.90 -11.83
C GLU A 363 1.62 -21.79 -10.77
N ILE A 364 1.07 -20.59 -10.52
CA ILE A 364 0.16 -20.36 -9.41
C ILE A 364 -0.87 -19.29 -9.75
N GLY A 365 -2.11 -19.48 -9.30
CA GLY A 365 -3.18 -18.56 -9.61
C GLY A 365 -3.67 -18.69 -11.05
N LEU A 366 -3.81 -19.92 -11.55
CA LEU A 366 -4.74 -20.30 -12.60
C LEU A 366 -5.28 -21.69 -12.26
N ASP A 367 -6.59 -21.92 -12.41
CA ASP A 367 -7.18 -23.25 -12.25
C ASP A 367 -7.04 -24.08 -13.52
N ILE A 368 -5.79 -24.27 -13.93
CA ILE A 368 -5.48 -25.07 -15.10
C ILE A 368 -5.26 -26.53 -14.71
N ASP A 369 -5.70 -27.42 -15.59
CA ASP A 369 -5.43 -28.85 -15.53
C ASP A 369 -4.90 -29.32 -16.88
N ALA A 370 -3.64 -29.76 -16.90
CA ALA A 370 -2.98 -30.27 -18.09
C ALA A 370 -2.69 -31.78 -17.97
N ASP A 371 -2.61 -32.45 -19.12
CA ASP A 371 -2.28 -33.87 -19.18
C ASP A 371 -0.77 -34.11 -19.07
N VAL A 372 0.01 -33.20 -19.68
CA VAL A 372 1.47 -33.29 -19.79
C VAL A 372 2.10 -31.97 -19.35
N GLY A 373 3.11 -32.05 -18.49
CA GLY A 373 3.96 -30.93 -18.09
C GLY A 373 5.38 -31.10 -18.61
N LEU A 374 5.85 -30.17 -19.43
CA LEU A 374 7.24 -30.05 -19.87
C LEU A 374 7.86 -28.86 -19.13
N MET A 375 8.98 -29.04 -18.44
CA MET A 375 9.57 -27.95 -17.66
C MET A 375 11.09 -27.97 -17.64
N ASP A 376 11.67 -26.77 -17.55
CA ASP A 376 13.07 -26.57 -17.21
C ASP A 376 13.32 -26.64 -15.69
N LEU A 377 14.58 -26.74 -15.30
CA LEU A 377 14.99 -26.79 -13.90
C LEU A 377 14.80 -25.44 -13.20
N VAL A 378 14.20 -25.51 -12.00
CA VAL A 378 13.99 -24.40 -11.05
C VAL A 378 14.06 -24.96 -9.62
N THR A 379 13.86 -24.10 -8.62
CA THR A 379 13.79 -24.48 -7.20
C THR A 379 12.61 -25.39 -6.88
N LEU A 380 12.71 -26.15 -5.79
CA LEU A 380 11.78 -27.23 -5.47
C LEU A 380 10.35 -26.74 -5.25
N ASP A 381 10.18 -25.60 -4.59
CA ASP A 381 8.88 -24.96 -4.38
C ASP A 381 8.16 -24.70 -5.72
N ARG A 382 8.89 -24.24 -6.74
CA ARG A 382 8.35 -23.99 -8.08
C ARG A 382 8.03 -25.28 -8.82
N ILE A 383 8.85 -26.32 -8.70
CA ILE A 383 8.56 -27.66 -9.26
C ILE A 383 7.25 -28.21 -8.68
N ILE A 384 7.07 -28.14 -7.35
CA ILE A 384 5.85 -28.60 -6.68
C ILE A 384 4.61 -27.86 -7.23
N GLN A 385 4.72 -26.55 -7.45
CA GLN A 385 3.63 -25.74 -8.00
C GLN A 385 3.32 -26.09 -9.46
N ARG A 386 4.35 -26.26 -10.31
CA ARG A 386 4.21 -26.72 -11.71
C ARG A 386 3.53 -28.10 -11.78
N ALA A 387 3.99 -29.05 -10.96
CA ALA A 387 3.39 -30.38 -10.84
C ALA A 387 1.93 -30.32 -10.35
N GLY A 388 1.58 -29.31 -9.54
CA GLY A 388 0.22 -29.01 -9.10
C GLY A 388 -0.76 -28.59 -10.20
N ARG A 389 -0.29 -28.35 -11.43
CA ARG A 389 -1.09 -28.03 -12.63
C ARG A 389 -1.27 -29.21 -13.59
N ILE A 390 -0.59 -30.32 -13.33
CA ILE A 390 -0.66 -31.53 -14.15
C ILE A 390 -1.50 -32.58 -13.43
N ASN A 391 -2.51 -33.13 -14.09
CA ASN A 391 -3.49 -34.05 -13.51
C ASN A 391 -4.00 -33.56 -12.14
N ARG A 392 -4.35 -32.28 -12.07
CA ARG A 392 -4.77 -31.57 -10.86
C ARG A 392 -6.02 -32.20 -10.25
N ARG A 393 -6.92 -32.74 -11.08
CA ARG A 393 -8.15 -33.40 -10.62
C ARG A 393 -8.01 -34.89 -10.30
N GLY A 394 -6.89 -35.52 -10.64
CA GLY A 394 -6.71 -36.96 -10.46
C GLY A 394 -7.66 -37.81 -11.32
N LEU A 395 -8.14 -37.29 -12.45
CA LEU A 395 -9.05 -37.98 -13.37
C LEU A 395 -8.31 -38.94 -14.33
N GLY A 396 -6.98 -38.89 -14.37
CA GLY A 396 -6.14 -39.78 -15.17
C GLY A 396 -4.76 -39.93 -14.56
N THR A 397 -3.73 -40.07 -15.40
CA THR A 397 -2.32 -40.11 -15.00
C THR A 397 -1.58 -38.91 -15.57
N GLY A 398 -1.00 -38.09 -14.70
CA GLY A 398 -0.22 -36.91 -15.11
C GLY A 398 1.22 -37.29 -15.49
N ARG A 399 1.73 -36.77 -16.61
CA ARG A 399 3.12 -37.00 -17.04
C ARG A 399 3.94 -35.72 -16.96
N LEU A 400 5.04 -35.76 -16.22
CA LEU A 400 5.96 -34.65 -16.02
C LEU A 400 7.32 -34.98 -16.64
N PHE A 401 7.89 -34.03 -17.38
CA PHE A 401 9.25 -34.11 -17.89
C PHE A 401 10.04 -32.91 -17.41
N LEU A 402 11.10 -33.17 -16.65
CA LEU A 402 12.06 -32.16 -16.20
C LEU A 402 13.33 -32.26 -17.06
N VAL A 403 13.57 -31.26 -17.89
CA VAL A 403 14.76 -31.18 -18.75
C VAL A 403 15.78 -30.28 -18.07
N HIS A 404 16.98 -30.80 -17.82
CA HIS A 404 18.03 -30.07 -17.09
C HIS A 404 19.44 -30.36 -17.63
N ALA A 405 20.40 -29.51 -17.29
CA ALA A 405 21.83 -29.69 -17.54
C ALA A 405 22.63 -29.59 -16.24
N GLN A 406 22.14 -30.27 -15.20
CA GLN A 406 22.71 -30.30 -13.84
C GLN A 406 22.86 -28.89 -13.19
N GLY A 407 22.00 -27.95 -13.58
CA GLY A 407 22.03 -26.57 -13.13
C GLY A 407 23.02 -25.66 -13.89
N ASN A 408 23.70 -26.16 -14.93
CA ASN A 408 24.58 -25.34 -15.78
C ASN A 408 23.82 -24.33 -16.64
N GLU A 409 22.52 -24.53 -16.82
CA GLU A 409 21.58 -23.67 -17.51
C GLU A 409 21.05 -22.53 -16.63
N ILE A 410 21.35 -22.56 -15.32
CA ILE A 410 20.87 -21.61 -14.33
C ILE A 410 22.03 -20.69 -13.92
N ASP A 411 21.80 -19.40 -14.04
CA ASP A 411 22.75 -18.36 -13.62
C ASP A 411 22.44 -17.88 -12.19
N GLY A 412 23.43 -17.26 -11.52
CA GLY A 412 23.22 -16.53 -10.27
C GLY A 412 22.93 -17.36 -9.03
N SER A 413 22.23 -16.76 -8.07
CA SER A 413 21.95 -17.31 -6.73
C SER A 413 21.02 -18.54 -6.73
N LEU A 414 20.24 -18.74 -7.79
CA LEU A 414 19.27 -19.84 -7.91
C LEU A 414 19.89 -21.18 -8.30
N ARG A 415 21.15 -21.20 -8.76
CA ARG A 415 21.82 -22.42 -9.23
C ARG A 415 21.97 -23.46 -8.12
N ALA A 416 22.52 -23.08 -6.96
CA ALA A 416 22.73 -24.03 -5.87
C ALA A 416 21.39 -24.60 -5.33
N PRO A 417 20.35 -23.80 -5.06
CA PRO A 417 19.03 -24.33 -4.69
C PRO A 417 18.42 -25.29 -5.73
N SER A 418 18.60 -24.99 -7.02
CA SER A 418 18.11 -25.84 -8.09
C SER A 418 18.87 -27.17 -8.21
N GLN A 419 20.17 -27.20 -7.86
CA GLN A 419 20.92 -28.45 -7.77
C GLN A 419 20.45 -29.32 -6.60
N VAL A 420 20.21 -28.73 -5.43
CA VAL A 420 19.62 -29.45 -4.29
C VAL A 420 18.20 -29.95 -4.62
N THR A 421 17.46 -29.21 -5.46
CA THR A 421 16.16 -29.66 -5.98
C THR A 421 16.28 -30.98 -6.75
N LEU A 422 17.27 -31.13 -7.63
CA LEU A 422 17.52 -32.40 -8.33
C LEU A 422 17.85 -33.53 -7.33
N GLU A 423 18.71 -33.25 -6.35
CA GLU A 423 19.09 -34.22 -5.31
C GLU A 423 17.90 -34.69 -4.47
N LEU A 424 16.93 -33.81 -4.20
CA LEU A 424 15.72 -34.19 -3.45
C LEU A 424 14.74 -34.97 -4.33
N LEU A 425 14.55 -34.59 -5.59
CA LEU A 425 13.63 -35.28 -6.49
C LEU A 425 14.07 -36.73 -6.74
N THR A 426 15.39 -37.00 -6.86
CA THR A 426 15.92 -38.36 -7.05
C THR A 426 15.68 -39.29 -5.85
N THR A 427 15.31 -38.75 -4.67
CA THR A 427 14.96 -39.58 -3.50
C THR A 427 13.56 -40.20 -3.59
N GLN A 428 12.75 -39.77 -4.55
CA GLN A 428 11.39 -40.28 -4.70
C GLN A 428 11.37 -41.74 -5.19
N PRO A 429 10.34 -42.52 -4.81
CA PRO A 429 10.20 -43.90 -5.28
C PRO A 429 10.12 -43.96 -6.81
N GLU A 430 10.87 -44.87 -7.42
CA GLU A 430 10.82 -45.13 -8.86
C GLU A 430 9.73 -46.16 -9.18
N GLY A 431 8.84 -45.82 -10.11
CA GLY A 431 7.82 -46.71 -10.66
C GLY A 431 8.09 -47.04 -12.13
N GLU A 432 7.16 -47.78 -12.76
CA GLU A 432 7.28 -48.28 -14.14
C GLU A 432 7.53 -47.19 -15.21
N PHE A 433 7.03 -45.96 -14.97
CA PHE A 433 7.07 -44.86 -15.93
C PHE A 433 7.84 -43.62 -15.45
N GLY A 434 8.58 -43.74 -14.34
CA GLY A 434 9.36 -42.65 -13.72
C GLY A 434 9.13 -42.54 -12.21
N LEU A 435 9.65 -41.46 -11.62
CA LEU A 435 9.55 -41.18 -10.18
C LEU A 435 8.11 -40.80 -9.78
N ASP A 436 7.69 -41.19 -8.58
CA ASP A 436 6.42 -40.73 -8.01
C ASP A 436 6.47 -39.22 -7.72
N ALA A 437 5.59 -38.49 -8.39
CA ALA A 437 5.41 -37.05 -8.22
C ALA A 437 3.99 -36.70 -7.76
N SER A 438 3.30 -37.64 -7.11
CA SER A 438 1.99 -37.39 -6.51
C SER A 438 2.05 -36.24 -5.50
N PRO A 439 0.94 -35.52 -5.25
CA PRO A 439 0.91 -34.44 -4.26
C PRO A 439 1.41 -34.88 -2.88
N LEU A 440 1.09 -36.11 -2.45
CA LEU A 440 1.59 -36.68 -1.20
C LEU A 440 3.12 -36.87 -1.24
N ALA A 441 3.64 -37.53 -2.27
CA ALA A 441 5.08 -37.77 -2.45
C ALA A 441 5.90 -36.46 -2.42
N LEU A 442 5.46 -35.46 -3.19
CA LEU A 442 6.09 -34.14 -3.21
C LEU A 442 5.94 -33.38 -1.88
N SER A 443 4.83 -33.53 -1.16
CA SER A 443 4.68 -32.89 0.16
C SER A 443 5.62 -33.45 1.22
N LEU A 444 6.02 -34.73 1.11
CA LEU A 444 6.99 -35.34 2.03
C LEU A 444 8.41 -34.79 1.84
N LEU A 445 8.73 -34.26 0.65
CA LEU A 445 10.02 -33.59 0.41
C LEU A 445 10.21 -32.35 1.29
N ILE A 446 9.12 -31.69 1.68
CA ILE A 446 9.14 -30.50 2.53
C ILE A 446 9.66 -30.84 3.94
N GLU A 447 9.42 -32.06 4.42
CA GLU A 447 9.88 -32.52 5.74
C GLU A 447 11.36 -32.92 5.74
N GLN A 448 12.01 -33.00 4.57
CA GLN A 448 13.41 -33.38 4.51
C GLN A 448 14.32 -32.26 5.03
N PRO A 449 15.41 -32.58 5.78
CA PRO A 449 16.32 -31.57 6.34
C PRO A 449 16.95 -30.63 5.30
N ARG A 450 17.12 -31.09 4.05
CA ARG A 450 17.72 -30.30 2.96
C ARG A 450 16.71 -29.46 2.18
N TYR A 451 15.41 -29.51 2.51
CA TYR A 451 14.38 -28.70 1.85
C TYR A 451 14.71 -27.20 1.83
N ALA A 452 15.15 -26.66 2.97
CA ALA A 452 15.53 -25.25 3.09
C ALA A 452 16.67 -24.84 2.14
N ALA A 453 17.53 -25.78 1.75
CA ALA A 453 18.61 -25.56 0.79
C ALA A 453 18.15 -25.71 -0.68
N ALA A 454 16.94 -26.22 -0.93
CA ALA A 454 16.36 -26.41 -2.27
C ALA A 454 15.40 -25.29 -2.68
N ILE A 455 15.16 -24.32 -1.80
CA ILE A 455 14.36 -23.12 -2.04
C ILE A 455 15.25 -21.88 -1.94
N PRO A 456 14.86 -20.73 -2.53
CA PRO A 456 15.57 -19.48 -2.33
C PRO A 456 15.59 -19.10 -0.83
N PRO A 457 16.70 -18.55 -0.30
CA PRO A 457 16.70 -17.97 1.04
C PRO A 457 15.69 -16.81 1.12
N PRO A 458 15.16 -16.49 2.32
CA PRO A 458 14.30 -15.33 2.49
C PRO A 458 15.02 -14.07 1.99
N PRO A 459 14.38 -13.28 1.12
CA PRO A 459 15.03 -12.11 0.55
C PRO A 459 15.23 -11.02 1.62
N PRO A 460 16.23 -10.14 1.46
CA PRO A 460 16.40 -8.98 2.32
C PRO A 460 15.14 -8.11 2.31
N ARG A 461 14.75 -7.60 3.48
CA ARG A 461 13.54 -6.80 3.69
C ARG A 461 13.79 -5.59 4.57
N ARG A 462 12.95 -4.57 4.42
CA ARG A 462 12.90 -3.44 5.35
C ARG A 462 12.06 -3.80 6.58
N SER A 463 12.48 -3.35 7.76
CA SER A 463 11.68 -3.47 9.00
C SER A 463 10.77 -2.26 9.14
N LEU A 464 9.53 -2.45 9.59
CA LEU A 464 8.57 -1.38 9.76
C LEU A 464 8.94 -0.46 10.94
N GLU A 465 9.28 0.80 10.64
CA GLU A 465 9.57 1.80 11.67
C GLU A 465 8.28 2.53 12.15
N PRO A 466 7.99 2.64 13.46
CA PRO A 466 6.78 3.31 13.97
C PRO A 466 6.62 4.77 13.51
N GLY A 467 7.73 5.50 13.39
CA GLY A 467 7.73 6.88 12.90
C GLY A 467 7.26 7.00 11.45
N ILE A 468 7.55 5.99 10.61
CA ILE A 468 7.07 5.95 9.22
C ILE A 468 5.56 5.67 9.19
N VAL A 469 5.06 4.77 10.04
CA VAL A 469 3.62 4.54 10.17
C VAL A 469 2.88 5.83 10.57
N ALA A 470 3.42 6.58 11.53
CA ALA A 470 2.85 7.87 11.94
C ALA A 470 2.82 8.89 10.78
N GLN A 471 3.85 8.90 9.93
CA GLN A 471 3.90 9.74 8.73
C GLN A 471 2.92 9.27 7.65
N TRP A 472 2.78 7.96 7.44
CA TRP A 472 1.74 7.43 6.55
C TRP A 472 0.31 7.68 7.08
N ALA A 473 0.11 7.74 8.40
CA ALA A 473 -1.19 8.08 8.96
C ALA A 473 -1.63 9.53 8.61
N MET A 474 -0.70 10.40 8.22
CA MET A 474 -0.98 11.76 7.70
C MET A 474 -1.48 11.68 6.24
N THR A 475 -2.70 11.18 6.04
CA THR A 475 -3.28 10.89 4.71
C THR A 475 -3.60 12.12 3.88
N THR A 476 -3.64 13.32 4.49
CA THR A 476 -3.75 14.58 3.74
C THR A 476 -2.45 14.91 2.99
N LEU A 477 -1.29 14.43 3.46
CA LEU A 477 0.02 14.75 2.88
C LEU A 477 0.45 13.68 1.87
N CYS A 478 0.96 14.11 0.71
CA CYS A 478 1.51 13.20 -0.31
C CYS A 478 2.84 12.55 0.13
N LEU A 479 3.09 11.32 -0.32
CA LEU A 479 4.29 10.55 0.05
C LEU A 479 5.59 11.25 -0.37
N ASP A 480 5.63 11.77 -1.60
CA ASP A 480 6.82 12.47 -2.11
C ASP A 480 7.11 13.73 -1.29
N ALA A 481 6.08 14.47 -0.87
CA ALA A 481 6.23 15.63 0.01
C ALA A 481 6.76 15.21 1.39
N LEU A 482 6.27 14.10 1.94
CA LEU A 482 6.77 13.51 3.18
C LEU A 482 8.22 13.00 3.04
N ARG A 483 8.67 12.71 1.81
CA ARG A 483 9.94 12.04 1.48
C ARG A 483 10.17 10.80 2.34
N VAL A 484 9.12 10.00 2.50
CA VAL A 484 9.17 8.74 3.25
C VAL A 484 9.26 7.57 2.27
N PRO A 485 9.90 6.46 2.65
CA PRO A 485 9.89 5.23 1.86
C PRO A 485 8.48 4.85 1.41
N ALA A 486 8.34 4.43 0.15
CA ALA A 486 7.06 3.93 -0.38
C ALA A 486 6.65 2.62 0.33
N PRO A 487 5.34 2.34 0.49
CA PRO A 487 4.84 1.10 1.08
C PRO A 487 5.40 -0.16 0.41
N ASP A 488 5.64 -0.12 -0.90
CA ASP A 488 6.21 -1.19 -1.72
C ASP A 488 7.49 -1.78 -1.12
N LEU A 489 8.32 -0.94 -0.50
CA LEU A 489 9.61 -1.34 0.09
C LEU A 489 9.48 -2.20 1.35
N PHE A 490 8.28 -2.28 1.92
CA PHE A 490 7.94 -3.10 3.08
C PHE A 490 7.08 -4.30 2.68
N LEU A 491 6.29 -4.16 1.62
CA LEU A 491 5.45 -5.21 1.07
C LEU A 491 6.26 -6.26 0.31
N GLN A 492 7.34 -5.83 -0.35
CA GLN A 492 8.13 -6.64 -1.27
C GLN A 492 9.59 -6.76 -0.82
N ALA A 493 10.29 -7.74 -1.38
CA ALA A 493 11.71 -7.96 -1.20
C ALA A 493 12.56 -6.76 -1.71
N LEU A 494 13.73 -6.55 -1.11
CA LEU A 494 14.64 -5.48 -1.50
C LEU A 494 15.57 -5.87 -2.67
N ASP A 495 15.92 -7.16 -2.79
CA ASP A 495 16.96 -7.66 -3.71
C ASP A 495 16.46 -8.14 -5.07
N GLU A 496 15.19 -7.92 -5.41
CA GLU A 496 14.69 -8.36 -6.70
C GLU A 496 15.28 -7.49 -7.82
N GLU A 497 16.30 -8.02 -8.50
CA GLU A 497 16.82 -7.59 -9.82
C GLU A 497 15.68 -7.42 -10.86
N ASP A 498 14.50 -7.99 -10.56
CA ASP A 498 13.26 -7.99 -11.33
C ASP A 498 12.19 -7.00 -10.84
N ARG A 499 12.54 -5.95 -10.07
CA ARG A 499 11.53 -4.94 -9.75
C ARG A 499 11.08 -4.20 -11.02
N ASP A 500 9.86 -4.49 -11.42
CA ASP A 500 9.23 -3.95 -12.61
C ASP A 500 8.80 -2.50 -12.44
N VAL A 501 8.70 -1.80 -13.57
CA VAL A 501 7.98 -0.55 -13.73
C VAL A 501 6.67 -0.86 -14.47
N ASP A 502 5.56 -0.30 -14.00
CA ASP A 502 4.29 -0.41 -14.72
C ASP A 502 4.29 0.59 -15.90
N LEU A 503 3.83 0.16 -17.06
CA LEU A 503 3.73 0.97 -18.29
C LEU A 503 2.27 1.05 -18.71
N ILE A 504 1.77 2.24 -19.02
CA ILE A 504 0.43 2.46 -19.59
C ILE A 504 0.49 3.40 -20.80
N TRP A 505 -0.54 3.37 -21.64
CA TRP A 505 -0.65 4.20 -22.84
C TRP A 505 -1.96 4.99 -22.81
N ARG A 506 -1.87 6.33 -22.87
CA ARG A 506 -3.03 7.23 -22.77
C ARG A 506 -2.97 8.39 -23.76
N VAL A 507 -4.15 8.96 -24.04
CA VAL A 507 -4.28 10.31 -24.60
C VAL A 507 -4.19 11.31 -23.45
N PHE A 508 -3.23 12.24 -23.51
CA PHE A 508 -3.06 13.31 -22.51
C PHE A 508 -3.99 14.49 -22.80
N PRO A 509 -4.45 15.24 -21.78
CA PRO A 509 -5.02 16.57 -21.99
C PRO A 509 -3.94 17.56 -22.45
N HIS A 510 -4.35 18.70 -22.99
CA HIS A 510 -3.48 19.80 -23.39
C HIS A 510 -2.70 20.41 -22.21
N ASP A 511 -1.56 21.03 -22.50
CA ASP A 511 -0.56 21.51 -21.52
C ASP A 511 -1.11 22.48 -20.44
N GLU A 512 -2.22 23.16 -20.71
CA GLU A 512 -2.87 24.09 -19.76
C GLU A 512 -3.71 23.36 -18.71
N ALA A 513 -4.07 22.10 -18.95
CA ALA A 513 -4.90 21.32 -18.05
C ALA A 513 -4.11 20.84 -16.83
N CYS A 514 -4.75 20.84 -15.66
CA CYS A 514 -4.15 20.27 -14.45
C CYS A 514 -4.09 18.74 -14.55
N LEU A 515 -2.91 18.19 -14.88
CA LEU A 515 -2.70 16.75 -14.97
C LEU A 515 -3.00 16.01 -13.66
N ALA A 516 -2.75 16.63 -12.51
CA ALA A 516 -3.03 16.01 -11.22
C ALA A 516 -4.54 15.79 -11.04
N ASP A 517 -5.35 16.81 -11.35
CA ASP A 517 -6.82 16.71 -11.30
C ASP A 517 -7.35 15.73 -12.34
N TRP A 518 -6.72 15.66 -13.52
CA TRP A 518 -7.05 14.66 -14.53
C TRP A 518 -6.79 13.23 -14.04
N PHE A 519 -5.65 12.96 -13.40
CA PHE A 519 -5.39 11.62 -12.85
C PHE A 519 -6.27 11.28 -11.64
N ASP A 520 -6.66 12.27 -10.84
CA ASP A 520 -7.62 12.09 -9.74
C ASP A 520 -9.03 11.79 -10.28
N ALA A 521 -9.46 12.45 -11.37
CA ALA A 521 -10.76 12.22 -12.01
C ALA A 521 -10.80 10.99 -12.93
N TRP A 522 -9.68 10.65 -13.57
CA TRP A 522 -9.55 9.55 -14.52
C TRP A 522 -8.40 8.61 -14.14
N PRO A 523 -8.42 7.94 -12.98
CA PRO A 523 -7.28 7.16 -12.47
C PRO A 523 -6.91 5.94 -13.32
N VAL A 524 -5.68 5.45 -13.12
CA VAL A 524 -5.09 4.33 -13.88
C VAL A 524 -5.71 2.99 -13.50
N LEU A 525 -6.26 2.30 -14.49
CA LEU A 525 -6.76 0.93 -14.38
C LEU A 525 -5.64 -0.08 -14.60
N ARG A 526 -5.77 -1.25 -13.98
CA ARG A 526 -4.81 -2.34 -14.19
C ARG A 526 -4.84 -2.91 -15.61
N HIS A 527 -5.99 -2.90 -16.27
CA HIS A 527 -6.11 -3.39 -17.67
C HIS A 527 -5.17 -2.63 -18.61
N GLU A 528 -4.81 -1.40 -18.27
CA GLU A 528 -3.87 -0.57 -19.01
C GLU A 528 -2.41 -0.98 -18.82
N ARG A 529 -2.07 -1.69 -17.72
CA ARG A 529 -0.70 -1.89 -17.26
C ARG A 529 -0.02 -3.08 -17.93
N ALA A 530 1.13 -2.81 -18.56
CA ALA A 530 2.17 -3.78 -18.87
C ALA A 530 3.33 -3.65 -17.87
N ARG A 531 4.22 -4.65 -17.80
CA ARG A 531 5.36 -4.64 -16.87
C ARG A 531 6.67 -4.97 -17.55
N LEU A 532 7.71 -4.23 -17.20
CA LEU A 532 9.09 -4.50 -17.59
C LEU A 532 10.04 -4.26 -16.42
N PRO A 533 11.13 -5.04 -16.30
CA PRO A 533 12.25 -4.68 -15.45
C PRO A 533 12.76 -3.28 -15.79
N VAL A 534 13.19 -2.51 -14.79
CA VAL A 534 13.63 -1.09 -14.94
C VAL A 534 14.59 -0.89 -16.12
N PHE A 535 15.58 -1.76 -16.29
CA PHE A 535 16.55 -1.63 -17.37
C PHE A 535 15.91 -1.79 -18.76
N LYS A 536 14.89 -2.64 -18.90
CA LYS A 536 14.13 -2.79 -20.16
C LYS A 536 13.16 -1.66 -20.37
N ALA A 537 12.52 -1.15 -19.31
CA ALA A 537 11.69 0.04 -19.38
C ALA A 537 12.52 1.25 -19.86
N ARG A 538 13.75 1.41 -19.34
CA ARG A 538 14.69 2.44 -19.81
C ARG A 538 15.06 2.27 -21.28
N ALA A 539 15.38 1.05 -21.72
CA ALA A 539 15.67 0.77 -23.12
C ALA A 539 14.46 1.03 -24.04
N LEU A 540 13.24 0.73 -23.57
CA LEU A 540 12.00 1.06 -24.27
C LEU A 540 11.85 2.57 -24.41
N LEU A 541 12.00 3.34 -23.32
CA LEU A 541 11.93 4.81 -23.36
C LEU A 541 12.97 5.40 -24.32
N GLU A 542 14.21 4.91 -24.31
CA GLU A 542 15.25 5.34 -25.26
C GLU A 542 14.85 5.11 -26.72
N ALA A 543 14.19 3.99 -27.03
CA ALA A 543 13.70 3.68 -28.37
C ALA A 543 12.50 4.55 -28.79
N LEU A 544 11.65 4.96 -27.85
CA LEU A 544 10.47 5.80 -28.11
C LEU A 544 10.82 7.29 -28.18
N TRP A 545 11.84 7.75 -27.45
CA TRP A 545 12.16 9.18 -27.28
C TRP A 545 12.36 9.97 -28.60
N PRO A 546 13.01 9.42 -29.64
CA PRO A 546 13.13 10.13 -30.92
C PRO A 546 11.79 10.50 -31.56
N ARG A 547 10.72 9.75 -31.28
CA ARG A 547 9.36 10.00 -31.81
C ARG A 547 8.69 11.15 -31.07
N ALA A 548 8.94 11.28 -29.77
CA ALA A 548 8.46 12.40 -28.95
C ALA A 548 9.09 13.73 -29.41
N LEU A 549 10.36 13.70 -29.82
CA LEU A 549 11.07 14.88 -30.35
C LEU A 549 10.55 15.38 -31.70
N GLN A 550 9.88 14.54 -32.50
CA GLN A 550 9.38 14.90 -33.83
C GLN A 550 8.09 15.74 -33.78
N HIS A 551 7.39 15.78 -32.64
CA HIS A 551 6.14 16.50 -32.43
C HIS A 551 6.38 17.77 -31.58
N ALA A 552 7.18 18.70 -32.11
CA ALA A 552 7.58 19.91 -31.38
C ALA A 552 6.46 20.96 -31.37
N GLY A 553 5.76 21.11 -30.22
CA GLY A 553 4.68 22.11 -30.10
C GLY A 553 4.08 22.40 -28.73
N HIS A 554 4.45 21.69 -27.65
CA HIS A 554 3.75 21.58 -26.34
C HIS A 554 2.79 20.40 -26.29
N ASP A 555 3.32 19.25 -25.84
CA ASP A 555 2.57 18.07 -25.43
C ASP A 555 3.45 17.24 -24.47
N ILE A 556 2.85 16.70 -23.41
CA ILE A 556 3.48 15.73 -22.51
C ILE A 556 3.69 14.39 -23.25
N ALA A 557 4.92 13.88 -23.24
CA ALA A 557 5.26 12.59 -23.85
C ALA A 557 5.18 11.44 -22.85
N VAL A 558 5.67 11.68 -21.62
CA VAL A 558 5.66 10.71 -20.53
C VAL A 558 5.31 11.40 -19.22
N ALA A 559 4.40 10.82 -18.43
CA ALA A 559 4.19 11.20 -17.04
C ALA A 559 4.55 10.06 -16.09
N ILE A 560 5.00 10.38 -14.88
CA ILE A 560 5.37 9.41 -13.85
C ILE A 560 4.40 9.53 -12.69
N LEU A 561 3.76 8.41 -12.36
CA LEU A 561 2.93 8.27 -11.18
C LEU A 561 3.70 7.53 -10.09
N ASP A 562 3.49 7.95 -8.84
CA ASP A 562 3.91 7.21 -7.66
C ASP A 562 3.15 5.87 -7.54
N SER A 563 3.51 5.06 -6.54
CA SER A 563 2.85 3.76 -6.35
C SER A 563 1.38 3.88 -5.93
N GLN A 564 0.92 5.06 -5.53
CA GLN A 564 -0.49 5.34 -5.24
C GLN A 564 -1.27 5.74 -6.50
N GLY A 565 -0.60 5.94 -7.64
CA GLY A 565 -1.19 6.43 -8.88
C GLY A 565 -1.32 7.95 -8.93
N ARG A 566 -0.63 8.69 -8.05
CA ARG A 566 -0.61 10.16 -8.06
C ARG A 566 0.56 10.68 -8.89
N LEU A 567 0.36 11.79 -9.58
CA LEU A 567 1.42 12.44 -10.35
C LEU A 567 2.57 12.88 -9.45
N GLU A 568 3.79 12.45 -9.79
CA GLU A 568 5.01 12.87 -9.08
C GLU A 568 5.31 14.35 -9.36
N ALA A 569 5.86 15.05 -8.37
CA ALA A 569 6.20 16.46 -8.53
C ALA A 569 7.29 16.64 -9.61
N GLY A 570 6.96 17.39 -10.67
CA GLY A 570 7.84 17.51 -11.84
C GLY A 570 7.92 16.22 -12.68
N GLY A 571 7.02 15.26 -12.47
CA GLY A 571 6.96 13.97 -13.13
C GLY A 571 6.36 13.98 -14.54
N ALA A 572 6.10 15.16 -15.12
CA ALA A 572 5.61 15.31 -16.50
C ALA A 572 6.77 15.74 -17.42
N PHE A 573 7.06 14.91 -18.42
CA PHE A 573 8.19 15.09 -19.34
C PHE A 573 7.67 15.33 -20.76
N ALA A 574 7.93 16.54 -21.26
CA ALA A 574 7.69 16.90 -22.66
C ALA A 574 8.83 16.39 -23.56
N GLY A 575 8.59 16.35 -24.88
CA GLY A 575 9.54 15.82 -25.87
C GLY A 575 10.92 16.50 -25.85
N TYR A 576 11.03 17.75 -25.36
CA TYR A 576 12.28 18.50 -25.24
C TYR A 576 12.97 18.39 -23.85
N ALA A 577 12.42 17.60 -22.92
CA ALA A 577 13.00 17.42 -21.58
C ALA A 577 14.30 16.58 -21.60
N ASP A 578 15.11 16.68 -20.54
CA ASP A 578 16.32 15.85 -20.39
C ASP A 578 15.93 14.38 -20.15
N LEU A 579 16.03 13.55 -21.20
CA LEU A 579 15.82 12.09 -21.16
C LEU A 579 16.58 11.44 -19.98
N ARG A 580 17.74 11.98 -19.58
CA ARG A 580 18.50 11.44 -18.44
C ARG A 580 17.73 11.56 -17.13
N THR A 581 16.98 12.63 -16.93
CA THR A 581 16.15 12.83 -15.74
C THR A 581 15.00 11.83 -15.73
N LEU A 582 14.28 11.68 -16.84
CA LEU A 582 13.22 10.67 -17.00
C LEU A 582 13.74 9.26 -16.71
N MET A 583 14.88 8.88 -17.29
CA MET A 583 15.47 7.55 -17.07
C MET A 583 15.84 7.31 -15.61
N ARG A 584 16.29 8.33 -14.88
CA ARG A 584 16.60 8.22 -13.45
C ARG A 584 15.35 8.08 -12.60
N SER A 585 14.26 8.74 -12.99
CA SER A 585 12.96 8.67 -12.30
C SER A 585 12.18 7.39 -12.61
N ALA A 586 12.51 6.68 -13.70
CA ALA A 586 12.03 5.32 -13.95
C ALA A 586 12.68 4.33 -12.96
N ILE A 587 12.05 4.18 -11.79
CA ILE A 587 12.47 3.29 -10.69
C ILE A 587 11.34 2.31 -10.34
N PRO A 588 11.66 1.20 -9.64
CA PRO A 588 10.66 0.26 -9.15
C PRO A 588 9.43 0.87 -8.48
N GLY A 589 8.24 0.31 -8.75
CA GLY A 589 6.98 0.71 -8.11
C GLY A 589 6.34 1.98 -8.67
N LYS A 590 6.99 2.67 -9.61
CA LYS A 590 6.41 3.79 -10.36
C LYS A 590 5.61 3.29 -11.56
N THR A 591 4.65 4.10 -12.02
CA THR A 591 3.93 3.88 -13.27
C THR A 591 4.34 4.93 -14.30
N LEU A 592 4.81 4.51 -15.47
CA LEU A 592 5.09 5.38 -16.60
C LEU A 592 3.87 5.44 -17.52
N VAL A 593 3.31 6.63 -17.67
CA VAL A 593 2.21 6.94 -18.58
C VAL A 593 2.80 7.46 -19.87
N ILE A 594 2.73 6.66 -20.93
CA ILE A 594 3.31 6.94 -22.25
C ILE A 594 2.19 7.48 -23.14
N ARG A 595 2.46 8.54 -23.90
CA ARG A 595 1.51 9.03 -24.90
C ARG A 595 1.25 7.95 -25.97
N ASN A 596 -0.01 7.70 -26.26
CA ASN A 596 -0.44 6.52 -27.01
C ASN A 596 0.08 6.46 -28.47
N ASP A 597 0.28 7.61 -29.10
CA ASP A 597 0.80 7.77 -30.47
C ASP A 597 2.28 7.37 -30.63
N LEU A 598 3.05 7.26 -29.53
CA LEU A 598 4.46 6.88 -29.57
C LEU A 598 4.67 5.41 -29.93
N GLY A 599 3.64 4.57 -29.83
CA GLY A 599 3.71 3.13 -30.06
C GLY A 599 4.34 2.37 -28.89
N GLY A 600 5.07 1.30 -29.18
CA GLY A 600 5.82 0.54 -28.18
C GLY A 600 5.13 -0.71 -27.61
N LEU A 601 4.05 -1.19 -28.24
CA LEU A 601 3.32 -2.39 -27.81
C LEU A 601 2.98 -3.30 -28.99
N THR A 602 3.23 -4.60 -28.87
CA THR A 602 2.85 -5.60 -29.90
C THR A 602 1.35 -5.87 -29.89
N GLY A 603 0.80 -6.43 -30.96
CA GLY A 603 -0.60 -6.89 -31.01
C GLY A 603 -0.96 -8.00 -30.01
N ALA A 604 0.05 -8.68 -29.45
CA ALA A 604 -0.13 -9.63 -28.35
C ALA A 604 -0.11 -8.95 -26.96
N GLY A 605 0.15 -7.64 -26.87
CA GLY A 605 0.19 -6.90 -25.60
C GLY A 605 1.53 -6.98 -24.85
N LEU A 606 2.63 -7.25 -25.56
CA LEU A 606 3.99 -7.21 -25.01
C LEU A 606 4.68 -5.89 -25.36
N PRO A 607 5.33 -5.19 -24.41
CA PRO A 607 6.10 -3.98 -24.71
C PRO A 607 7.30 -4.26 -25.63
N ASP A 608 7.44 -3.49 -26.70
CA ASP A 608 8.53 -3.61 -27.68
C ASP A 608 8.79 -2.28 -28.40
N GLY A 609 10.02 -1.76 -28.29
CA GLY A 609 10.44 -0.51 -28.92
C GLY A 609 10.37 -0.51 -30.45
N ASN A 610 10.30 -1.68 -31.11
CA ASN A 610 10.18 -1.77 -32.57
C ASN A 610 8.74 -1.60 -33.08
N CYS A 611 7.75 -1.50 -32.19
CA CYS A 611 6.36 -1.28 -32.58
C CYS A 611 6.08 0.21 -32.76
N HIS A 612 5.65 0.63 -33.95
CA HIS A 612 5.44 2.03 -34.33
C HIS A 612 3.97 2.45 -34.40
N GLU A 613 3.05 1.50 -34.42
CA GLU A 613 1.61 1.80 -34.51
C GLU A 613 1.10 2.42 -33.21
N PRO A 614 0.16 3.40 -33.26
CA PRO A 614 -0.47 3.96 -32.09
C PRO A 614 -1.13 2.88 -31.23
N VAL A 615 -0.91 2.96 -29.92
CA VAL A 615 -1.49 2.02 -28.96
C VAL A 615 -2.91 2.46 -28.60
N ALA A 616 -3.85 1.52 -28.50
CA ALA A 616 -5.19 1.84 -28.04
C ALA A 616 -5.18 2.28 -26.57
N ASP A 617 -5.84 3.41 -26.27
CA ASP A 617 -6.14 3.85 -24.91
C ASP A 617 -7.34 3.04 -24.37
N VAL A 618 -7.01 1.94 -23.70
CA VAL A 618 -8.00 1.01 -23.16
C VAL A 618 -8.73 1.56 -21.92
N SER A 619 -8.35 2.72 -21.39
CA SER A 619 -9.08 3.36 -20.28
C SER A 619 -10.48 3.79 -20.74
N THR A 620 -10.59 4.29 -21.97
CA THR A 620 -11.86 4.71 -22.59
C THR A 620 -12.83 3.53 -22.70
N GLN A 621 -12.38 2.41 -23.25
CA GLN A 621 -13.20 1.22 -23.44
C GLN A 621 -13.80 0.64 -22.15
N MET A 622 -13.15 0.87 -21.01
CA MET A 622 -13.56 0.33 -19.71
C MET A 622 -14.39 1.29 -18.86
N ARG A 623 -14.18 2.61 -18.99
CA ARG A 623 -14.80 3.63 -18.11
C ARG A 623 -15.88 4.48 -18.79
N GLY A 624 -15.75 4.75 -20.08
CA GLY A 624 -16.63 5.68 -20.75
C GLY A 624 -16.04 6.17 -22.05
N GLN A 625 -15.86 7.47 -22.20
CA GLN A 625 -15.36 8.02 -23.45
C GLN A 625 -14.65 9.35 -23.25
N VAL A 626 -13.73 9.65 -24.16
CA VAL A 626 -13.14 10.97 -24.33
C VAL A 626 -13.70 11.54 -25.62
N ILE A 627 -14.29 12.72 -25.53
CA ILE A 627 -14.86 13.42 -26.68
C ILE A 627 -14.14 14.76 -26.88
N THR A 628 -14.03 15.18 -28.13
CA THR A 628 -13.53 16.51 -28.49
C THR A 628 -14.73 17.41 -28.75
N LEU A 629 -14.80 18.54 -28.06
CA LEU A 629 -15.86 19.54 -28.21
C LEU A 629 -15.29 20.87 -28.68
N ASP A 630 -16.05 21.60 -29.49
CA ASP A 630 -15.77 23.00 -29.81
C ASP A 630 -16.39 23.90 -28.74
N TYR A 631 -15.52 24.61 -28.01
CA TYR A 631 -15.89 25.69 -27.10
C TYR A 631 -15.75 27.03 -27.81
N GLY A 632 -16.79 27.86 -27.71
CA GLY A 632 -16.82 29.22 -28.22
C GLY A 632 -17.23 30.22 -27.15
N VAL A 633 -16.67 31.43 -27.20
CA VAL A 633 -17.14 32.57 -26.41
C VAL A 633 -17.30 33.77 -27.31
N ASP A 634 -18.46 34.41 -27.20
CA ASP A 634 -18.68 35.74 -27.73
C ASP A 634 -18.01 36.75 -26.79
N LEU A 635 -16.99 37.44 -27.28
CA LEU A 635 -16.14 38.32 -26.47
C LEU A 635 -16.84 39.65 -26.11
N MET A 636 -17.98 39.95 -26.76
CA MET A 636 -18.76 41.17 -26.55
C MET A 636 -19.85 40.98 -25.47
N THR A 637 -20.45 39.79 -25.43
CA THR A 637 -21.56 39.44 -24.52
C THR A 637 -21.11 38.55 -23.37
N GLY A 638 -19.97 37.85 -23.50
CA GLY A 638 -19.52 36.81 -22.58
C GLY A 638 -20.30 35.51 -22.69
N GLU A 639 -21.16 35.35 -23.70
CA GLU A 639 -21.95 34.13 -23.89
C GLU A 639 -21.06 32.99 -24.40
N CYS A 640 -21.10 31.86 -23.69
CA CYS A 640 -20.42 30.63 -24.06
C CYS A 640 -21.31 29.75 -24.94
N SER A 641 -20.70 29.01 -25.86
CA SER A 641 -21.33 27.96 -26.66
C SER A 641 -20.45 26.72 -26.66
N TRP A 642 -21.05 25.55 -26.46
CA TRP A 642 -20.42 24.24 -26.49
C TRP A 642 -21.03 23.41 -27.60
N SER A 643 -20.20 22.77 -28.42
CA SER A 643 -20.63 22.00 -29.59
C SER A 643 -19.89 20.67 -29.71
N ASP A 644 -20.60 19.59 -30.02
CA ASP A 644 -20.00 18.28 -30.38
C ASP A 644 -19.86 18.09 -31.91
N GLY A 645 -20.19 19.14 -32.68
CA GLY A 645 -20.20 19.15 -34.14
C GLY A 645 -21.60 18.96 -34.74
N GLU A 646 -22.53 18.36 -34.00
CA GLU A 646 -23.93 18.15 -34.42
C GLU A 646 -24.93 18.99 -33.62
N HIS A 647 -24.63 19.22 -32.34
CA HIS A 647 -25.49 19.87 -31.35
C HIS A 647 -24.76 21.03 -30.68
N VAL A 648 -25.51 22.06 -30.24
CA VAL A 648 -24.95 23.23 -29.54
C VAL A 648 -25.75 23.53 -28.27
N ALA A 649 -25.06 23.83 -27.18
CA ALA A 649 -25.66 24.26 -25.91
C ALA A 649 -24.88 25.42 -25.27
N PRO A 650 -25.52 26.28 -24.46
CA PRO A 650 -24.84 27.40 -23.82
C PRO A 650 -23.90 26.98 -22.67
N ARG A 651 -24.02 25.74 -22.20
CA ARG A 651 -23.21 25.19 -21.08
C ARG A 651 -22.89 23.72 -21.35
N LEU A 652 -21.66 23.32 -21.04
CA LEU A 652 -21.20 21.94 -21.18
C LEU A 652 -22.14 20.93 -20.49
N PRO A 653 -22.58 21.11 -19.22
CA PRO A 653 -23.51 20.17 -18.59
C PRO A 653 -24.83 19.99 -19.34
N ALA A 654 -25.36 21.06 -19.94
CA ALA A 654 -26.60 21.00 -20.70
C ALA A 654 -26.45 20.22 -22.01
N LEU A 655 -25.27 20.31 -22.65
CA LEU A 655 -24.96 19.53 -23.84
C LEU A 655 -24.92 18.03 -23.51
N ILE A 656 -24.19 17.67 -22.45
CA ILE A 656 -24.00 16.27 -22.04
C ILE A 656 -25.32 15.64 -21.59
N GLU A 657 -26.14 16.35 -20.81
CA GLU A 657 -27.44 15.86 -20.36
C GLU A 657 -28.40 15.55 -21.52
N ALA A 658 -28.39 16.40 -22.56
CA ALA A 658 -29.30 16.26 -23.69
C ALA A 658 -28.85 15.21 -24.72
N TYR A 659 -27.54 15.08 -24.97
CA TYR A 659 -27.02 14.34 -26.13
C TYR A 659 -26.06 13.19 -25.79
N HIS A 660 -25.63 13.08 -24.54
CA HIS A 660 -24.83 11.94 -24.05
C HIS A 660 -25.46 11.31 -22.79
N PRO A 661 -26.73 10.84 -22.87
CA PRO A 661 -27.43 10.30 -21.72
C PRO A 661 -26.69 9.08 -21.14
N GLY A 662 -26.71 8.93 -19.82
CA GLY A 662 -26.03 7.82 -19.15
C GLY A 662 -24.58 8.12 -18.76
N HIS A 663 -24.08 9.34 -19.03
CA HIS A 663 -22.72 9.75 -18.70
C HIS A 663 -22.68 11.01 -17.84
N GLU A 664 -21.63 11.13 -17.03
CA GLU A 664 -21.29 12.33 -16.26
C GLU A 664 -19.93 12.89 -16.68
N ILE A 665 -19.79 14.20 -16.57
CA ILE A 665 -18.52 14.90 -16.79
C ILE A 665 -17.65 14.66 -15.56
N VAL A 666 -16.53 13.98 -15.73
CA VAL A 666 -15.55 13.77 -14.64
C VAL A 666 -14.35 14.68 -14.78
N PHE A 667 -13.99 15.06 -16.01
CA PHE A 667 -12.95 16.04 -16.27
C PHE A 667 -13.20 16.74 -17.61
N SER A 668 -12.88 18.03 -17.68
CA SER A 668 -12.84 18.80 -18.92
C SER A 668 -11.65 19.74 -18.84
N GLU A 669 -10.97 20.01 -19.95
CA GLU A 669 -9.91 21.02 -19.94
C GLU A 669 -10.51 22.40 -19.59
N GLU A 670 -9.75 23.20 -18.85
CA GLU A 670 -10.18 24.56 -18.54
C GLU A 670 -10.18 25.38 -19.82
N ALA A 671 -11.29 26.09 -20.01
CA ALA A 671 -11.44 27.01 -21.12
C ALA A 671 -11.23 28.44 -20.60
N GLU A 672 -9.97 28.83 -20.43
CA GLU A 672 -9.66 30.23 -20.07
C GLU A 672 -10.17 31.17 -21.17
N LEU A 673 -10.75 32.28 -20.74
CA LEU A 673 -11.07 33.38 -21.65
C LEU A 673 -9.76 33.95 -22.17
N PRO A 674 -9.62 34.20 -23.49
CA PRO A 674 -8.42 34.81 -24.02
C PRO A 674 -8.14 36.15 -23.31
N PRO A 675 -6.87 36.54 -23.15
CA PRO A 675 -6.49 37.80 -22.51
C PRO A 675 -7.24 39.00 -23.08
N ALA A 676 -7.62 39.95 -22.22
CA ALA A 676 -8.42 41.13 -22.57
C ALA A 676 -7.79 42.03 -23.65
N ASP A 677 -6.55 41.77 -24.02
CA ASP A 677 -5.75 42.43 -25.05
C ASP A 677 -6.07 41.96 -26.48
N LEU A 678 -6.90 40.92 -26.66
CA LEU A 678 -7.48 40.50 -27.95
C LEU A 678 -8.75 41.30 -28.34
N LEU A 679 -8.79 42.61 -28.06
CA LEU A 679 -9.88 43.54 -28.41
C LEU A 679 -9.95 43.87 -29.92
N GLY A 680 -10.12 42.83 -30.74
CA GLY A 680 -10.36 42.94 -32.19
C GLY A 680 -11.04 41.74 -32.83
N GLN A 681 -11.33 40.67 -32.07
CA GLN A 681 -12.12 39.52 -32.54
C GLN A 681 -13.51 39.51 -31.88
N GLU A 682 -14.57 39.26 -32.65
CA GLU A 682 -15.95 39.20 -32.14
C GLU A 682 -16.24 37.90 -31.36
N SER A 683 -15.47 36.83 -31.62
CA SER A 683 -15.62 35.54 -30.94
C SER A 683 -14.30 34.77 -30.88
N ALA A 684 -14.06 34.04 -29.79
CA ALA A 684 -12.97 33.08 -29.68
C ALA A 684 -13.53 31.64 -29.75
N ARG A 685 -12.80 30.72 -30.39
CA ARG A 685 -13.13 29.29 -30.43
C ARG A 685 -11.90 28.42 -30.19
N ARG A 686 -12.10 27.29 -29.51
CA ARG A 686 -11.06 26.31 -29.20
C ARG A 686 -11.66 24.91 -29.11
N GLN A 687 -10.87 23.90 -29.47
CA GLN A 687 -11.19 22.50 -29.17
C GLN A 687 -10.77 22.14 -27.75
N VAL A 688 -11.68 21.48 -27.04
CA VAL A 688 -11.53 21.06 -25.65
C VAL A 688 -11.82 19.56 -25.57
N LEU A 689 -10.97 18.82 -24.89
CA LEU A 689 -11.22 17.43 -24.54
C LEU A 689 -12.08 17.33 -23.27
N VAL A 690 -13.07 16.43 -23.31
CA VAL A 690 -13.97 16.14 -22.19
C VAL A 690 -14.00 14.64 -21.93
N TRP A 691 -13.74 14.26 -20.68
CA TRP A 691 -13.79 12.89 -20.20
C TRP A 691 -15.15 12.64 -19.56
N LEU A 692 -15.85 11.66 -20.11
CA LEU A 692 -17.18 11.24 -19.69
C LEU A 692 -17.13 9.84 -19.09
N GLN A 693 -17.61 9.70 -17.86
CA GLN A 693 -17.74 8.42 -17.18
C GLN A 693 -19.18 7.92 -17.30
N ARG A 694 -19.37 6.62 -17.48
CA ARG A 694 -20.72 6.01 -17.43
C ARG A 694 -21.27 6.01 -16.00
N HIS A 695 -22.53 6.37 -15.82
CA HIS A 695 -23.19 6.40 -14.51
C HIS A 695 -23.28 5.05 -13.79
N ASP A 696 -23.14 3.93 -14.50
CA ASP A 696 -23.16 2.59 -13.89
C ASP A 696 -21.81 2.19 -13.28
N ILE A 697 -20.79 3.02 -13.45
CA ILE A 697 -19.48 2.85 -12.83
C ILE A 697 -19.44 3.64 -11.55
N VAL A 698 -19.53 2.93 -10.42
CA VAL A 698 -19.36 3.51 -9.08
C VAL A 698 -17.89 3.83 -8.88
N ASP A 699 -17.54 5.11 -8.78
CA ASP A 699 -16.19 5.51 -8.42
C ASP A 699 -15.91 5.13 -6.95
N PRO A 700 -14.88 4.30 -6.66
CA PRO A 700 -14.48 4.01 -5.29
C PRO A 700 -14.13 5.27 -4.48
N ASP A 701 -13.75 6.40 -5.10
CA ASP A 701 -13.47 7.66 -4.41
C ASP A 701 -14.57 8.72 -4.50
N ALA A 702 -15.71 8.42 -5.15
CA ALA A 702 -16.91 9.20 -4.97
C ALA A 702 -17.28 9.10 -3.48
N GLY A 703 -16.86 10.10 -2.71
CA GLY A 703 -17.03 10.23 -1.27
C GLY A 703 -18.50 10.43 -0.86
N ASP A 704 -19.40 9.92 -1.70
CA ASP A 704 -20.82 10.13 -1.70
C ASP A 704 -21.43 9.10 -2.67
N ALA A 705 -21.49 7.81 -2.28
CA ALA A 705 -22.59 6.98 -2.78
C ALA A 705 -23.96 7.64 -2.47
N ALA A 706 -23.96 8.57 -1.50
CA ALA A 706 -25.01 9.51 -1.15
C ALA A 706 -25.22 10.71 -2.09
N SER A 707 -24.28 11.10 -2.97
CA SER A 707 -24.55 12.17 -3.97
C SER A 707 -25.46 11.68 -5.09
N HIS A 708 -25.67 10.36 -5.19
CA HIS A 708 -26.73 9.77 -6.00
C HIS A 708 -28.12 9.83 -5.35
N ALA A 709 -28.28 10.47 -4.18
CA ALA A 709 -29.59 10.74 -3.63
C ALA A 709 -30.39 11.62 -4.61
N ARG A 710 -31.33 11.00 -5.33
CA ARG A 710 -32.24 11.68 -6.28
C ARG A 710 -33.32 12.52 -5.56
N CYS A 711 -33.13 12.86 -4.29
CA CYS A 711 -34.08 13.61 -3.48
C CYS A 711 -33.41 14.74 -2.70
N ASP A 712 -34.14 15.84 -2.53
CA ASP A 712 -33.73 16.92 -1.63
C ASP A 712 -33.88 16.43 -0.18
N ARG A 713 -32.81 16.52 0.61
CA ARG A 713 -32.81 16.14 2.03
C ARG A 713 -32.48 17.34 2.91
N MET A 714 -33.34 17.59 3.87
CA MET A 714 -33.15 18.68 4.83
C MET A 714 -31.95 18.40 5.74
N LEU A 715 -31.21 19.45 6.11
CA LEU A 715 -30.02 19.31 6.95
C LEU A 715 -30.33 18.67 8.31
N ASP A 716 -31.35 19.18 9.02
CA ASP A 716 -31.71 18.66 10.35
C ASP A 716 -32.21 17.20 10.29
N GLU A 717 -32.88 16.82 9.19
CA GLU A 717 -33.31 15.44 8.95
C GLU A 717 -32.11 14.51 8.76
N HIS A 718 -31.15 14.91 7.93
CA HIS A 718 -29.92 14.14 7.71
C HIS A 718 -29.12 13.94 9.00
N LEU A 719 -28.92 15.01 9.80
CA LEU A 719 -28.18 14.94 11.06
C LEU A 719 -28.81 13.99 12.07
N GLU A 720 -30.15 13.99 12.15
CA GLU A 720 -30.88 13.07 13.02
C GLU A 720 -30.80 11.62 12.53
N LEU A 721 -30.86 11.39 11.21
CA LEU A 721 -30.65 10.06 10.62
C LEU A 721 -29.22 9.55 10.87
N ALA A 722 -28.21 10.40 10.70
CA ALA A 722 -26.82 10.07 10.97
C ALA A 722 -26.59 9.72 12.44
N ARG A 723 -27.21 10.47 13.37
CA ARG A 723 -27.18 10.14 14.80
C ARG A 723 -27.80 8.78 15.10
N LYS A 724 -28.97 8.49 14.52
CA LYS A 724 -29.63 7.17 14.67
C LYS A 724 -28.81 6.03 14.07
N ALA A 725 -28.15 6.28 12.93
CA ALA A 725 -27.24 5.31 12.31
C ALA A 725 -26.04 5.01 13.22
N ALA A 726 -25.41 6.04 13.78
CA ALA A 726 -24.31 5.89 14.73
C ALA A 726 -24.73 5.06 15.95
N LEU A 727 -25.87 5.37 16.57
CA LEU A 727 -26.40 4.57 17.70
C LEU A 727 -26.63 3.10 17.32
N ALA A 728 -27.13 2.83 16.12
CA ALA A 728 -27.32 1.46 15.64
C ALA A 728 -26.00 0.69 15.50
N ILE A 729 -24.95 1.34 15.00
CA ILE A 729 -23.59 0.77 14.91
C ILE A 729 -23.02 0.55 16.32
N LEU A 730 -23.13 1.54 17.21
CA LEU A 730 -22.58 1.51 18.56
C LEU A 730 -23.19 0.39 19.41
N ASP A 731 -24.51 0.15 19.31
CA ASP A 731 -25.19 -0.97 19.99
C ASP A 731 -24.61 -2.32 19.60
N CYS A 732 -24.24 -2.47 18.32
CA CYS A 732 -23.67 -3.72 17.81
C CYS A 732 -22.19 -3.86 18.20
N LEU A 733 -21.41 -2.78 18.19
CA LEU A 733 -19.97 -2.81 18.50
C LEU A 733 -19.65 -2.85 20.00
N ALA A 734 -20.58 -2.39 20.85
CA ALA A 734 -20.41 -2.30 22.30
C ALA A 734 -19.14 -1.53 22.71
N LEU A 735 -18.88 -0.38 22.07
CA LEU A 735 -17.72 0.47 22.40
C LEU A 735 -17.84 1.08 23.81
N PRO A 736 -16.71 1.42 24.46
CA PRO A 736 -16.71 2.12 25.75
C PRO A 736 -17.55 3.41 25.73
N ALA A 737 -18.34 3.64 26.79
CA ALA A 737 -19.29 4.74 26.87
C ALA A 737 -18.73 6.15 26.54
N PRO A 738 -17.49 6.53 26.95
CA PRO A 738 -16.91 7.81 26.54
C PRO A 738 -16.73 7.94 25.02
N LEU A 739 -16.35 6.87 24.33
CA LEU A 739 -16.18 6.87 22.87
C LEU A 739 -17.54 6.92 22.17
N SER A 740 -18.50 6.12 22.64
CA SER A 740 -19.87 6.11 22.12
C SER A 740 -20.51 7.50 22.19
N THR A 741 -20.28 8.23 23.29
CA THR A 741 -20.77 9.60 23.46
C THR A 741 -20.17 10.55 22.41
N SER A 742 -18.83 10.57 22.24
CA SER A 742 -18.20 11.44 21.23
C SER A 742 -18.60 11.08 19.79
N ILE A 743 -18.78 9.79 19.48
CA ILE A 743 -19.20 9.33 18.15
C ILE A 743 -20.65 9.74 17.85
N GLU A 744 -21.58 9.52 18.78
CA GLU A 744 -22.97 9.96 18.61
C GLU A 744 -23.03 11.46 18.38
N ALA A 745 -22.32 12.22 19.22
CA ALA A 745 -22.38 13.65 19.22
C ALA A 745 -21.70 14.27 17.99
N ALA A 746 -20.61 13.65 17.48
CA ALA A 746 -20.00 14.00 16.20
C ALA A 746 -20.94 13.71 15.03
N SER A 747 -21.56 12.52 14.99
CA SER A 747 -22.47 12.12 13.90
C SER A 747 -23.68 13.04 13.80
N ALA A 748 -24.21 13.50 14.94
CA ALA A 748 -25.32 14.46 15.02
C ALA A 748 -24.99 15.89 14.55
N ARG A 749 -23.70 16.22 14.38
CA ARG A 749 -23.23 17.60 14.17
C ARG A 749 -22.21 17.77 13.04
N HIS A 750 -21.77 16.67 12.41
CA HIS A 750 -20.67 16.66 11.45
C HIS A 750 -20.89 17.56 10.23
N ASP A 751 -22.15 17.80 9.88
CA ASP A 751 -22.57 18.50 8.66
C ASP A 751 -23.16 19.89 8.90
N LEU A 752 -23.13 20.40 10.14
CA LEU A 752 -23.66 21.73 10.49
C LEU A 752 -23.10 22.87 9.62
N GLY A 753 -21.84 22.78 9.18
CA GLY A 753 -21.21 23.73 8.26
C GLY A 753 -21.89 23.84 6.90
N LYS A 754 -22.71 22.86 6.50
CA LYS A 754 -23.52 22.97 5.27
C LYS A 754 -24.55 24.09 5.36
N ARG A 755 -24.90 24.59 6.55
CA ARG A 755 -25.82 25.72 6.76
C ARG A 755 -25.26 27.04 6.20
N TYR A 756 -23.94 27.15 6.00
CA TYR A 756 -23.32 28.37 5.52
C TYR A 756 -23.86 28.78 4.15
N LYS A 757 -24.16 30.08 3.97
CA LYS A 757 -24.79 30.63 2.76
C LYS A 757 -24.04 30.25 1.47
N ARG A 758 -22.70 30.22 1.53
CA ARG A 758 -21.85 29.85 0.39
C ARG A 758 -22.05 28.41 -0.04
N TRP A 759 -22.09 27.48 0.92
CA TRP A 759 -22.36 26.07 0.66
C TRP A 759 -23.74 25.87 0.01
N GLN A 760 -24.77 26.51 0.56
CA GLN A 760 -26.13 26.42 0.03
C GLN A 760 -26.24 27.02 -1.39
N ALA A 761 -25.51 28.11 -1.66
CA ALA A 761 -25.42 28.68 -3.00
C ALA A 761 -24.72 27.73 -3.99
N ALA A 762 -23.59 27.14 -3.60
CA ALA A 762 -22.86 26.16 -4.40
C ALA A 762 -23.67 24.89 -4.69
N LEU A 763 -24.45 24.42 -3.71
CA LEU A 763 -25.40 23.31 -3.84
C LEU A 763 -26.61 23.65 -4.75
N GLY A 764 -26.80 24.92 -5.08
CA GLY A 764 -27.94 25.40 -5.87
C GLY A 764 -29.27 25.39 -5.11
N ASN A 765 -29.24 25.49 -3.77
CA ASN A 765 -30.47 25.56 -2.97
C ASN A 765 -31.20 26.90 -3.22
N PRO A 766 -32.43 26.89 -3.77
CA PRO A 766 -33.19 28.11 -4.02
C PRO A 766 -33.69 28.81 -2.74
N ASN A 767 -33.66 28.15 -1.58
CA ASN A 767 -34.12 28.71 -0.31
C ASN A 767 -33.13 28.42 0.85
N PRO A 768 -32.13 29.31 1.07
CA PRO A 768 -31.12 29.13 2.11
C PRO A 768 -31.66 29.06 3.55
N ASP A 769 -32.85 29.60 3.84
CA ASP A 769 -33.48 29.52 5.18
C ASP A 769 -33.94 28.09 5.51
N ARG A 770 -34.01 27.22 4.50
CA ARG A 770 -34.26 25.79 4.60
C ARG A 770 -33.02 25.04 4.09
N PRO A 771 -31.97 24.91 4.91
CA PRO A 771 -30.70 24.34 4.47
C PRO A 771 -30.86 22.86 4.10
N LEU A 772 -30.27 22.49 2.97
CA LEU A 772 -30.23 21.12 2.48
C LEU A 772 -28.88 20.47 2.83
N ALA A 773 -28.90 19.21 3.25
CA ALA A 773 -27.70 18.37 3.33
C ALA A 773 -27.35 17.74 1.99
N LYS A 774 -28.38 17.32 1.23
CA LYS A 774 -28.29 16.72 -0.10
C LYS A 774 -29.33 17.37 -1.02
N SER A 775 -28.97 17.54 -2.30
CA SER A 775 -29.80 18.15 -3.33
C SER A 775 -30.10 17.12 -4.41
N ARG A 776 -31.32 17.10 -4.93
CA ARG A 776 -31.70 16.27 -6.09
C ARG A 776 -31.05 16.72 -7.39
N ARG A 777 -30.43 17.91 -7.40
CA ARG A 777 -29.72 18.44 -8.56
C ARG A 777 -28.37 17.73 -8.68
N PRO A 778 -27.98 17.26 -9.87
CA PRO A 778 -26.74 16.50 -10.06
C PRO A 778 -25.48 17.38 -10.05
N PHE A 779 -25.57 18.64 -9.60
CA PHE A 779 -24.51 19.64 -9.79
C PHE A 779 -24.20 20.40 -8.49
N PHE A 780 -22.91 20.66 -8.27
CA PHE A 780 -22.36 21.47 -7.19
C PHE A 780 -21.34 22.45 -7.77
N ASP A 781 -21.53 23.75 -7.57
CA ASP A 781 -20.69 24.81 -8.13
C ASP A 781 -19.41 25.01 -7.31
N GLN A 782 -18.29 24.48 -7.80
CA GLN A 782 -17.00 24.58 -7.13
C GLN A 782 -16.45 26.00 -7.11
N HIS A 783 -16.77 26.84 -8.10
CA HIS A 783 -16.34 28.24 -8.13
C HIS A 783 -17.03 29.05 -7.05
N LEU A 784 -18.32 28.82 -6.81
CA LEU A 784 -19.04 29.45 -5.71
C LEU A 784 -18.57 28.93 -4.34
N ASN A 785 -18.23 27.64 -4.24
CA ASN A 785 -17.73 27.07 -3.00
C ASN A 785 -16.33 27.61 -2.62
N ASP A 786 -15.46 27.86 -3.60
CA ASP A 786 -14.15 28.53 -3.44
C ASP A 786 -13.33 27.92 -2.29
N GLY A 787 -13.18 26.59 -2.36
CA GLY A 787 -12.38 25.80 -1.41
C GLY A 787 -12.93 25.72 0.02
N TYR A 788 -14.12 26.25 0.30
CA TYR A 788 -14.78 26.09 1.59
C TYR A 788 -15.04 24.62 1.91
N ARG A 789 -14.87 24.26 3.19
CA ARG A 789 -15.02 22.89 3.72
C ARG A 789 -16.04 22.93 4.85
N HIS A 790 -17.16 22.24 4.64
CA HIS A 790 -18.24 22.21 5.64
C HIS A 790 -17.79 21.53 6.93
N GLU A 791 -16.76 20.69 6.91
CA GLU A 791 -16.21 20.04 8.11
C GLU A 791 -15.61 21.07 9.09
N LEU A 792 -14.86 22.05 8.57
CA LEU A 792 -14.35 23.17 9.38
C LEU A 792 -15.48 24.09 9.84
N GLY A 793 -16.46 24.33 8.96
CA GLY A 793 -17.67 25.06 9.32
C GLY A 793 -18.44 24.42 10.46
N SER A 794 -18.56 23.09 10.49
CA SER A 794 -19.21 22.34 11.56
C SER A 794 -18.46 22.46 12.87
N VAL A 795 -17.13 22.34 12.87
CA VAL A 795 -16.32 22.56 14.09
C VAL A 795 -16.52 23.98 14.65
N LEU A 796 -16.61 24.99 13.78
CA LEU A 796 -16.86 26.37 14.18
C LEU A 796 -18.28 26.58 14.72
N GLU A 797 -19.29 26.00 14.07
CA GLU A 797 -20.69 26.11 14.48
C GLU A 797 -20.95 25.47 15.84
N VAL A 798 -20.29 24.34 16.15
CA VAL A 798 -20.39 23.72 17.48
C VAL A 798 -19.76 24.61 18.56
N GLY A 799 -18.66 25.29 18.23
CA GLY A 799 -18.08 26.34 19.07
C GLY A 799 -17.32 25.83 20.31
N GLU A 800 -17.29 26.65 21.35
CA GLU A 800 -16.52 26.40 22.56
C GLU A 800 -17.08 25.23 23.39
N GLY A 801 -16.18 24.40 23.93
CA GLY A 801 -16.55 23.24 24.74
C GLY A 801 -16.86 21.97 23.95
N ILE A 802 -16.56 21.94 22.66
CA ILE A 802 -16.49 20.70 21.87
C ILE A 802 -15.42 19.76 22.45
N ASP A 803 -15.73 18.45 22.52
CA ASP A 803 -14.76 17.44 22.93
C ASP A 803 -13.66 17.29 21.87
N GLU A 804 -12.43 16.94 22.30
CA GLU A 804 -11.28 16.86 21.40
C GLU A 804 -11.47 15.76 20.34
N LEU A 805 -11.95 14.59 20.75
CA LEU A 805 -12.25 13.49 19.83
C LEU A 805 -13.43 13.84 18.93
N GLU A 806 -14.50 14.42 19.48
CA GLU A 806 -15.65 14.88 18.71
C GLU A 806 -15.24 15.87 17.60
N SER A 807 -14.45 16.90 17.94
CA SER A 807 -13.95 17.90 17.00
C SER A 807 -13.16 17.28 15.86
N HIS A 808 -12.27 16.32 16.18
CA HIS A 808 -11.50 15.60 15.17
C HIS A 808 -12.39 14.73 14.28
N LEU A 809 -13.34 13.99 14.85
CA LEU A 809 -14.26 13.13 14.09
C LEU A 809 -15.12 13.95 13.13
N ILE A 810 -15.61 15.12 13.55
CA ILE A 810 -16.30 16.08 12.68
C ILE A 810 -15.35 16.56 11.58
N ALA A 811 -14.13 16.94 11.89
CA ALA A 811 -13.21 17.49 10.90
C ALA A 811 -12.72 16.45 9.86
N ALA A 812 -12.60 15.19 10.26
CA ALA A 812 -11.94 14.13 9.48
C ALA A 812 -12.89 13.30 8.60
N HIS A 813 -14.21 13.47 8.67
CA HIS A 813 -15.17 12.50 8.08
C HIS A 813 -15.05 12.32 6.55
N HIS A 814 -14.56 13.32 5.80
CA HIS A 814 -14.23 13.17 4.37
C HIS A 814 -12.73 12.95 4.06
N GLY A 815 -11.92 12.64 5.08
CA GLY A 815 -10.50 12.29 4.95
C GLY A 815 -9.51 13.47 4.96
N TRP A 816 -9.97 14.64 5.40
CA TRP A 816 -9.09 15.75 5.80
C TRP A 816 -8.70 15.61 7.28
N ALA A 817 -8.12 16.66 7.89
CA ALA A 817 -7.73 16.68 9.30
C ALA A 817 -6.64 15.66 9.69
N ARG A 818 -5.93 15.07 8.73
CA ARG A 818 -4.81 14.14 8.94
C ARG A 818 -3.49 14.63 8.33
N PRO A 819 -2.84 15.66 8.90
CA PRO A 819 -3.30 16.48 10.03
C PRO A 819 -4.08 17.73 9.58
N GLY A 820 -4.05 18.07 8.30
CA GLY A 820 -4.36 19.43 7.85
C GLY A 820 -5.54 19.53 6.89
N PHE A 821 -5.80 20.78 6.53
CA PHE A 821 -6.68 21.19 5.46
C PHE A 821 -5.89 21.99 4.42
N SER A 822 -6.51 22.12 3.25
CA SER A 822 -6.05 22.90 2.12
C SER A 822 -5.86 24.39 2.48
N SER A 823 -4.99 25.12 1.78
CA SER A 823 -4.76 26.56 2.02
C SER A 823 -6.02 27.40 1.78
N LYS A 824 -6.72 27.18 0.66
CA LYS A 824 -8.00 27.83 0.34
C LYS A 824 -9.03 27.60 1.46
N SER A 825 -9.12 26.38 1.99
CA SER A 825 -10.04 26.07 3.09
C SER A 825 -9.73 26.82 4.39
N ARG A 826 -8.46 27.12 4.66
CA ARG A 826 -8.03 27.83 5.87
C ARG A 826 -8.23 29.34 5.81
N GLN A 827 -8.31 29.93 4.61
CA GLN A 827 -8.50 31.37 4.41
C GLN A 827 -9.91 31.86 4.75
N HIS A 828 -10.87 30.94 4.90
CA HIS A 828 -12.22 31.27 5.32
C HIS A 828 -12.27 31.72 6.80
N PRO A 829 -13.20 32.61 7.20
CA PRO A 829 -13.26 33.17 8.56
C PRO A 829 -13.26 32.08 9.65
N GLY A 830 -12.34 32.19 10.61
CA GLY A 830 -12.18 31.25 11.74
C GLY A 830 -11.60 29.87 11.37
N CYS A 831 -11.54 29.52 10.08
CA CYS A 831 -11.15 28.18 9.62
C CYS A 831 -9.67 27.89 9.84
N GLN A 832 -8.80 28.91 9.82
CA GLN A 832 -7.37 28.74 10.11
C GLN A 832 -7.14 28.22 11.54
N GLU A 833 -7.71 28.90 12.54
CA GLU A 833 -7.54 28.51 13.94
C GLU A 833 -8.19 27.15 14.23
N ALA A 834 -9.35 26.87 13.64
CA ALA A 834 -9.99 25.57 13.75
C ALA A 834 -9.12 24.45 13.15
N ALA A 835 -8.56 24.66 11.95
CA ALA A 835 -7.66 23.70 11.31
C ALA A 835 -6.39 23.47 12.13
N ASP A 836 -5.79 24.51 12.71
CA ASP A 836 -4.58 24.39 13.53
C ASP A 836 -4.87 23.62 14.84
N ARG A 837 -6.02 23.85 15.48
CA ARG A 837 -6.47 23.06 16.64
C ARG A 837 -6.68 21.59 16.28
N VAL A 838 -7.39 21.32 15.19
CA VAL A 838 -7.66 19.96 14.71
C VAL A 838 -6.37 19.21 14.40
N ALA A 839 -5.37 19.86 13.80
CA ALA A 839 -4.07 19.24 13.54
C ALA A 839 -3.38 18.77 14.83
N VAL A 840 -3.39 19.60 15.87
CA VAL A 840 -2.83 19.26 17.20
C VAL A 840 -3.63 18.11 17.83
N SER A 841 -4.96 18.16 17.75
CA SER A 841 -5.84 17.10 18.25
C SER A 841 -5.60 15.78 17.54
N PHE A 842 -5.44 15.77 16.21
CA PHE A 842 -5.08 14.57 15.45
C PHE A 842 -3.83 13.87 16.02
N ALA A 843 -2.77 14.64 16.31
CA ALA A 843 -1.54 14.06 16.83
C ALA A 843 -1.72 13.48 18.25
N ARG A 844 -2.41 14.21 19.14
CA ARG A 844 -2.72 13.73 20.50
C ARG A 844 -3.63 12.51 20.51
N LEU A 845 -4.64 12.51 19.66
CA LEU A 845 -5.57 11.39 19.50
C LEU A 845 -4.87 10.17 18.90
N ASN A 846 -3.92 10.35 17.98
CA ASN A 846 -3.08 9.24 17.49
C ASN A 846 -2.16 8.68 18.57
N GLU A 847 -1.63 9.51 19.48
CA GLU A 847 -0.86 8.99 20.63
C GLU A 847 -1.78 8.19 21.57
N ARG A 848 -3.02 8.64 21.77
CA ARG A 848 -3.98 7.98 22.66
C ARG A 848 -4.57 6.69 22.11
N PHE A 849 -4.96 6.68 20.83
CA PHE A 849 -5.66 5.56 20.20
C PHE A 849 -4.79 4.76 19.23
N GLY A 850 -3.56 5.21 18.96
CA GLY A 850 -2.75 4.70 17.87
C GLY A 850 -3.31 5.07 16.49
N PRO A 851 -2.49 4.89 15.43
CA PRO A 851 -2.87 5.32 14.08
C PRO A 851 -4.07 4.55 13.53
N TRP A 852 -4.17 3.25 13.82
CA TRP A 852 -5.30 2.40 13.39
C TRP A 852 -6.55 2.63 14.24
N GLY A 853 -6.40 2.95 15.53
CA GLY A 853 -7.53 3.19 16.45
C GLY A 853 -8.28 4.47 16.13
N LEU A 854 -7.56 5.57 15.93
CA LEU A 854 -8.18 6.83 15.51
C LEU A 854 -8.89 6.66 14.15
N ALA A 855 -8.23 5.98 13.20
CA ALA A 855 -8.82 5.65 11.91
C ALA A 855 -10.09 4.79 11.99
N TYR A 856 -10.15 3.84 12.93
CA TYR A 856 -11.34 3.02 13.15
C TYR A 856 -12.50 3.85 13.69
N LEU A 857 -12.25 4.78 14.61
CA LEU A 857 -13.28 5.69 15.13
C LEU A 857 -13.80 6.65 14.05
N GLU A 858 -12.91 7.17 13.20
CA GLU A 858 -13.28 7.95 12.00
C GLU A 858 -14.17 7.14 11.05
N ALA A 859 -13.83 5.86 10.83
CA ALA A 859 -14.60 4.96 9.98
C ALA A 859 -16.03 4.74 10.49
N VAL A 860 -16.25 4.70 11.81
CA VAL A 860 -17.58 4.57 12.41
C VAL A 860 -18.47 5.78 12.07
N VAL A 861 -17.96 7.00 12.25
CA VAL A 861 -18.72 8.24 11.93
C VAL A 861 -18.99 8.33 10.43
N LYS A 862 -18.00 8.02 9.61
CA LYS A 862 -18.17 7.98 8.14
C LYS A 862 -19.22 6.97 7.70
N SER A 863 -19.25 5.80 8.34
CA SER A 863 -20.27 4.78 8.08
C SER A 863 -21.65 5.26 8.50
N ALA A 864 -21.77 5.97 9.63
CA ALA A 864 -23.03 6.54 10.08
C ALA A 864 -23.61 7.57 9.10
N ASP A 865 -22.78 8.44 8.54
CA ASP A 865 -23.16 9.39 7.46
C ASP A 865 -23.70 8.63 6.23
N ILE A 866 -22.94 7.65 5.72
CA ILE A 866 -23.37 6.84 4.56
C ILE A 866 -24.69 6.10 4.84
N LEU A 867 -24.84 5.49 6.01
CA LEU A 867 -26.06 4.75 6.37
C LEU A 867 -27.26 5.66 6.63
N ALA A 868 -27.06 6.92 7.03
CA ALA A 868 -28.13 7.90 7.11
C ALA A 868 -28.87 8.02 5.78
N GLU A 869 -28.13 7.90 4.67
CA GLU A 869 -28.63 7.98 3.32
C GLU A 869 -29.21 6.66 2.82
N LEU A 870 -28.44 5.58 2.92
CA LEU A 870 -28.84 4.27 2.39
C LEU A 870 -30.03 3.64 3.14
N ASP A 871 -30.14 3.87 4.45
CA ASP A 871 -31.11 3.22 5.33
C ASP A 871 -32.12 4.21 5.95
N ALA A 872 -32.30 5.38 5.34
CA ALA A 872 -33.13 6.49 5.85
C ALA A 872 -34.54 6.04 6.31
N ASP A 873 -35.24 5.25 5.49
CA ASP A 873 -36.59 4.76 5.81
C ASP A 873 -36.60 3.87 7.06
N ARG A 874 -35.60 3.01 7.23
CA ARG A 874 -35.46 2.13 8.41
C ARG A 874 -35.12 2.95 9.65
N LEU A 875 -34.20 3.90 9.51
CA LEU A 875 -33.72 4.74 10.60
C LEU A 875 -34.77 5.74 11.08
N SER A 876 -35.60 6.27 10.18
CA SER A 876 -36.70 7.20 10.56
C SER A 876 -37.63 6.60 11.62
N ARG A 877 -37.87 5.28 11.57
CA ARG A 877 -38.72 4.50 12.48
C ARG A 877 -38.02 4.07 13.77
N ARG A 878 -36.71 4.20 13.85
CA ARG A 878 -35.93 3.82 15.04
C ARG A 878 -36.18 4.85 16.15
N PRO A 879 -36.63 4.42 17.35
CA PRO A 879 -36.76 5.30 18.49
C PRO A 879 -35.37 5.68 18.99
N ILE A 880 -35.28 6.88 19.55
CA ILE A 880 -34.05 7.38 20.15
C ILE A 880 -34.19 7.11 21.65
N PRO A 881 -33.26 6.37 22.27
CA PRO A 881 -33.24 6.24 23.72
C PRO A 881 -33.05 7.62 24.38
N GLU A 882 -33.77 7.92 25.47
CA GLU A 882 -33.43 9.06 26.32
C GLU A 882 -32.06 8.80 26.95
N HIS A 883 -31.02 9.47 26.45
CA HIS A 883 -29.70 9.43 27.08
C HIS A 883 -29.65 10.37 28.28
N LEU A 884 -29.22 9.84 29.42
CA LEU A 884 -28.87 10.62 30.61
C LEU A 884 -27.68 11.54 30.28
N PRO A 885 -27.71 12.81 30.69
CA PRO A 885 -26.56 13.71 30.51
C PRO A 885 -25.34 13.14 31.24
N VAL A 886 -24.30 12.80 30.48
CA VAL A 886 -23.03 12.34 31.04
C VAL A 886 -22.22 13.58 31.44
N THR A 887 -21.89 13.68 32.73
CA THR A 887 -20.97 14.68 33.26
C THR A 887 -19.59 14.47 32.66
N ARG A 888 -19.10 15.50 31.97
CA ARG A 888 -17.77 15.53 31.34
C ARG A 888 -16.69 15.55 32.44
N PRO A 889 -15.62 14.75 32.33
CA PRO A 889 -14.45 14.91 33.19
C PRO A 889 -13.87 16.31 32.98
N ALA A 890 -13.59 17.03 34.06
CA ALA A 890 -12.88 18.30 33.99
C ALA A 890 -11.47 18.06 33.43
N VAL A 891 -11.07 18.85 32.43
CA VAL A 891 -9.69 18.88 31.95
C VAL A 891 -8.82 19.40 33.09
N SER A 892 -7.95 18.54 33.63
CA SER A 892 -7.01 18.92 34.66
C SER A 892 -6.00 19.92 34.08
N SER A 893 -6.05 21.17 34.56
CA SER A 893 -5.08 22.23 34.25
C SER A 893 -3.83 22.10 35.13
N ALA A 894 -3.30 20.89 35.29
CA ALA A 894 -2.03 20.71 35.98
C ALA A 894 -0.93 21.44 35.19
N PRO A 895 0.00 22.13 35.88
CA PRO A 895 1.11 22.79 35.20
C PRO A 895 1.91 21.75 34.39
N ILE A 896 2.05 21.99 33.09
CA ILE A 896 2.83 21.14 32.20
C ILE A 896 4.31 21.37 32.52
N SER A 897 5.01 20.32 32.96
CA SER A 897 6.46 20.41 33.18
C SER A 897 7.16 20.70 31.86
N ALA A 898 8.12 21.64 31.86
CA ALA A 898 8.88 21.98 30.66
C ALA A 898 10.38 21.98 30.98
N VAL A 899 11.18 21.51 30.03
CA VAL A 899 12.64 21.54 30.10
C VAL A 899 13.17 22.25 28.86
N ASP A 900 14.02 23.25 29.08
CA ASP A 900 14.71 23.97 28.01
C ASP A 900 16.10 23.36 27.79
N ILE A 901 16.34 22.83 26.58
CA ILE A 901 17.64 22.29 26.17
C ILE A 901 18.38 23.37 25.37
N PRO A 902 19.54 23.87 25.84
CA PRO A 902 20.32 24.84 25.08
C PRO A 902 20.75 24.27 23.73
N ALA A 903 20.32 24.91 22.64
CA ALA A 903 20.58 24.46 21.29
C ALA A 903 20.43 25.61 20.29
N ASP A 904 21.29 25.63 19.28
CA ASP A 904 21.25 26.56 18.16
C ASP A 904 20.71 25.86 16.90
N PRO A 905 19.52 26.21 16.39
CA PRO A 905 18.98 25.61 15.18
C PRO A 905 19.83 25.89 13.92
N ARG A 906 20.79 26.83 13.96
CA ARG A 906 21.78 27.05 12.90
C ARG A 906 22.81 25.94 12.81
N ASN A 907 23.07 25.25 13.93
CA ASN A 907 23.93 24.09 13.95
C ASN A 907 23.07 22.85 13.63
N PHE A 908 23.25 22.30 12.43
CA PHE A 908 22.46 21.14 11.98
C PHE A 908 22.58 19.94 12.92
N GLY A 909 23.75 19.71 13.53
CA GLY A 909 23.93 18.66 14.54
C GLY A 909 23.10 18.90 15.81
N GLU A 910 23.06 20.13 16.33
CA GLU A 910 22.23 20.45 17.51
C GLU A 910 20.73 20.34 17.19
N TYR A 911 20.33 20.76 15.99
CA TYR A 911 18.96 20.59 15.50
C TYR A 911 18.57 19.10 15.44
N LEU A 912 19.39 18.26 14.80
CA LEU A 912 19.17 16.82 14.74
C LEU A 912 19.15 16.19 16.14
N ALA A 913 20.08 16.59 17.02
CA ALA A 913 20.16 16.06 18.37
C ALA A 913 18.91 16.37 19.20
N CYS A 914 18.32 17.56 19.05
CA CYS A 914 17.05 17.90 19.69
C CYS A 914 15.91 16.97 19.24
N LEU A 915 15.82 16.69 17.93
CA LEU A 915 14.79 15.80 17.39
C LEU A 915 15.04 14.33 17.73
N GLY A 916 16.30 13.90 17.79
CA GLY A 916 16.68 12.58 18.26
C GLY A 916 16.35 12.36 19.73
N LEU A 917 16.60 13.37 20.58
CA LEU A 917 16.21 13.35 21.99
C LEU A 917 14.68 13.25 22.14
N LEU A 918 13.93 14.06 21.40
CA LEU A 918 12.46 14.00 21.37
C LEU A 918 11.96 12.62 20.92
N GLY A 919 12.58 12.05 19.88
CA GLY A 919 12.28 10.70 19.39
C GLY A 919 12.47 9.63 20.46
N VAL A 920 13.61 9.63 21.16
CA VAL A 920 13.86 8.67 22.26
C VAL A 920 12.89 8.86 23.43
N LEU A 921 12.57 10.10 23.81
CA LEU A 921 11.59 10.38 24.86
C LEU A 921 10.20 9.87 24.49
N SER A 922 9.80 10.01 23.23
CA SER A 922 8.50 9.54 22.73
C SER A 922 8.32 8.02 22.77
N LEU A 923 9.40 7.25 22.94
CA LEU A 923 9.32 5.79 23.13
C LEU A 923 8.75 5.40 24.50
N ALA A 924 8.87 6.28 25.51
CA ALA A 924 8.49 5.99 26.89
C ALA A 924 7.43 6.95 27.45
N LYS A 925 7.17 8.08 26.78
CA LYS A 925 6.28 9.13 27.27
C LYS A 925 5.39 9.70 26.17
N HIS A 926 4.11 9.85 26.48
CA HIS A 926 3.10 10.47 25.62
C HIS A 926 2.82 11.92 26.06
N GLY A 927 2.18 12.71 25.18
CA GLY A 927 1.80 14.09 25.47
C GLY A 927 2.96 15.08 25.44
N LEU A 928 4.06 14.73 24.77
CA LEU A 928 5.22 15.60 24.61
C LEU A 928 4.93 16.65 23.54
N ASN A 929 5.16 17.92 23.87
CA ASN A 929 5.13 19.01 22.90
C ASN A 929 6.52 19.66 22.85
N ALA A 930 6.92 20.17 21.69
CA ALA A 930 8.20 20.84 21.56
C ALA A 930 8.13 22.10 20.69
N ALA A 931 8.97 23.08 20.98
CA ALA A 931 9.12 24.32 20.23
C ALA A 931 10.54 24.87 20.31
N TRP A 932 10.91 25.68 19.32
CA TRP A 932 12.12 26.49 19.34
C TRP A 932 11.86 27.83 20.01
N SER A 933 12.78 28.22 20.90
CA SER A 933 12.85 29.55 21.51
C SER A 933 14.23 30.16 21.24
N THR A 934 14.45 31.40 21.70
CA THR A 934 15.74 32.07 21.51
C THR A 934 16.85 31.34 22.28
N GLY A 935 17.62 30.52 21.56
CA GLY A 935 18.78 29.79 22.09
C GLY A 935 18.48 28.46 22.78
N ALA A 936 17.25 27.95 22.70
CA ALA A 936 16.88 26.67 23.28
C ALA A 936 15.80 25.93 22.48
N PHE A 937 15.78 24.61 22.66
CA PHE A 937 14.68 23.72 22.27
C PHE A 937 13.89 23.34 23.52
N ARG A 938 12.65 23.81 23.61
CA ARG A 938 11.75 23.58 24.73
C ARG A 938 11.00 22.27 24.53
N ILE A 939 11.02 21.40 25.53
CA ILE A 939 10.22 20.17 25.58
C ILE A 939 9.24 20.26 26.75
N GLU A 940 7.95 20.32 26.43
CA GLU A 940 6.84 20.32 27.37
C GLU A 940 6.30 18.90 27.59
N GLY A 941 5.81 18.62 28.80
CA GLY A 941 5.40 17.30 29.24
C GLY A 941 6.55 16.43 29.75
N ALA A 942 7.80 16.91 29.77
CA ALA A 942 8.97 16.20 30.27
C ALA A 942 9.53 16.83 31.55
N THR A 943 10.17 16.03 32.39
CA THR A 943 10.95 16.45 33.56
C THR A 943 12.45 16.27 33.28
N GLU A 944 13.31 16.89 34.08
CA GLU A 944 14.77 16.68 33.95
C GLU A 944 15.17 15.20 34.09
N ALA A 945 14.47 14.46 34.97
CA ALA A 945 14.69 13.03 35.16
C ALA A 945 14.36 12.22 33.90
N ASP A 946 13.31 12.61 33.16
CA ASP A 946 12.95 11.96 31.89
C ASP A 946 14.06 12.15 30.86
N ILE A 947 14.63 13.37 30.76
CA ILE A 947 15.75 13.65 29.87
C ILE A 947 16.96 12.79 30.22
N LEU A 948 17.31 12.71 31.50
CA LEU A 948 18.43 11.88 31.95
C LEU A 948 18.18 10.39 31.73
N ASN A 949 16.94 9.92 31.86
CA ASN A 949 16.59 8.54 31.55
C ASN A 949 16.70 8.25 30.04
N ALA A 950 16.32 9.19 29.17
CA ALA A 950 16.54 9.07 27.73
C ALA A 950 18.04 8.96 27.40
N VAL A 951 18.89 9.70 28.11
CA VAL A 951 20.35 9.55 28.01
C VAL A 951 20.80 8.15 28.43
N ASP A 952 20.28 7.61 29.53
CA ASP A 952 20.64 6.26 29.97
C ASP A 952 20.30 5.18 28.92
N GLN A 953 19.19 5.34 28.18
CA GLN A 953 18.83 4.40 27.11
C GLN A 953 19.90 4.33 26.01
N VAL A 954 20.51 5.48 25.68
CA VAL A 954 21.52 5.60 24.61
C VAL A 954 22.96 5.44 25.12
N VAL A 955 23.17 5.25 26.42
CA VAL A 955 24.49 4.91 26.97
C VAL A 955 24.75 3.41 26.86
N ASP A 956 23.70 2.60 26.94
CA ASP A 956 23.78 1.13 27.04
C ASP A 956 23.16 0.38 25.85
N PHE A 957 22.93 1.06 24.72
CA PHE A 957 22.37 0.40 23.56
C PHE A 957 23.36 -0.54 22.87
N GLN A 958 22.84 -1.68 22.40
CA GLN A 958 23.57 -2.69 21.62
C GLN A 958 23.45 -2.38 20.13
N ILE A 959 24.50 -2.67 19.37
CA ILE A 959 24.58 -2.40 17.93
C ILE A 959 24.86 -3.70 17.20
N ALA A 960 24.06 -4.02 16.20
CA ALA A 960 24.28 -5.15 15.30
C ALA A 960 24.04 -4.74 13.85
N VAL A 961 24.65 -5.46 12.90
CA VAL A 961 24.25 -5.37 11.49
C VAL A 961 22.86 -5.97 11.35
N ASP A 962 21.96 -5.29 10.63
CA ASP A 962 20.65 -5.84 10.37
C ASP A 962 20.72 -6.82 9.18
N GLU A 963 21.07 -8.06 9.48
CA GLU A 963 21.17 -9.16 8.49
C GLU A 963 19.87 -9.37 7.71
N ARG A 964 18.71 -8.99 8.26
CA ARG A 964 17.41 -9.10 7.57
C ARG A 964 17.27 -8.09 6.44
N ALA A 965 18.03 -6.99 6.50
CA ALA A 965 18.01 -5.88 5.56
C ALA A 965 19.26 -5.82 4.67
N LEU A 966 20.25 -6.68 4.92
CA LEU A 966 21.56 -6.60 4.29
C LEU A 966 21.55 -7.16 2.87
N LEU A 967 21.59 -6.26 1.89
CA LEU A 967 21.78 -6.63 0.48
C LEU A 967 23.23 -7.11 0.23
N PRO A 968 23.44 -8.03 -0.73
CA PRO A 968 24.78 -8.51 -1.10
C PRO A 968 25.78 -7.38 -1.41
N GLU A 969 25.37 -6.30 -2.08
CA GLU A 969 26.26 -5.18 -2.42
C GLU A 969 26.68 -4.36 -1.19
N LEU A 970 25.98 -4.51 -0.06
CA LEU A 970 26.23 -3.78 1.17
C LEU A 970 27.04 -4.56 2.21
N LYS A 971 27.37 -5.83 1.96
CA LYS A 971 28.12 -6.67 2.92
C LYS A 971 29.46 -6.05 3.34
N GLU A 972 30.12 -5.36 2.41
CA GLU A 972 31.40 -4.68 2.65
C GLU A 972 31.24 -3.14 2.73
N ALA A 973 30.00 -2.64 2.85
CA ALA A 973 29.75 -1.22 2.98
C ALA A 973 30.17 -0.72 4.37
N LYS A 974 30.83 0.44 4.43
CA LYS A 974 31.20 1.11 5.70
C LYS A 974 29.99 1.52 6.56
N PHE A 975 28.84 1.68 5.91
CA PHE A 975 27.59 2.12 6.52
C PHE A 975 26.48 1.13 6.12
N PRO A 976 26.53 -0.12 6.60
CA PRO A 976 25.48 -1.10 6.33
C PRO A 976 24.19 -0.71 7.09
N PRO A 977 23.04 -1.33 6.80
CA PRO A 977 21.88 -1.19 7.66
C PRO A 977 22.22 -1.76 9.05
N LEU A 978 21.97 -0.99 10.09
CA LEU A 978 22.22 -1.38 11.47
C LEU A 978 20.92 -1.52 12.26
N ARG A 979 20.98 -2.27 13.34
CA ARG A 979 19.93 -2.35 14.36
C ARG A 979 20.50 -1.95 15.71
N ILE A 980 19.79 -1.05 16.37
CA ILE A 980 20.04 -0.63 17.74
C ILE A 980 19.03 -1.31 18.65
N THR A 981 19.48 -1.84 19.79
CA THR A 981 18.61 -2.29 20.88
C THR A 981 18.86 -1.44 22.12
N PHE A 982 17.86 -0.69 22.59
CA PHE A 982 17.98 0.17 23.77
C PHE A 982 18.09 -0.67 25.05
N GLY A 983 19.09 -0.36 25.88
CA GLY A 983 19.55 -1.26 26.94
C GLY A 983 18.53 -1.57 28.05
N LYS A 984 17.66 -0.61 28.43
CA LYS A 984 16.68 -0.82 29.53
C LYS A 984 15.31 -1.30 29.03
N THR A 985 14.89 -0.90 27.84
CA THR A 985 13.55 -1.24 27.31
C THR A 985 13.54 -2.47 26.42
N GLY A 986 14.70 -2.88 25.88
CA GLY A 986 14.78 -3.92 24.85
C GLY A 986 14.17 -3.53 23.50
N CYS A 987 13.70 -2.28 23.37
CA CYS A 987 13.14 -1.77 22.12
C CYS A 987 14.23 -1.71 21.04
N THR A 988 13.88 -2.09 19.81
CA THR A 988 14.80 -2.07 18.68
C THR A 988 14.47 -0.96 17.70
N LEU A 989 15.49 -0.28 17.19
CA LEU A 989 15.39 0.73 16.13
C LEU A 989 16.31 0.36 14.96
N ALA A 990 15.79 0.39 13.75
CA ALA A 990 16.61 0.29 12.55
C ALA A 990 17.34 1.62 12.30
N LEU A 991 18.64 1.55 12.02
CA LEU A 991 19.46 2.66 11.54
C LEU A 991 19.89 2.40 10.10
N ASN A 992 19.18 3.01 9.18
CA ASN A 992 19.31 2.76 7.74
C ASN A 992 19.11 4.02 6.89
N ASN A 993 18.78 5.16 7.50
CA ASN A 993 18.39 6.38 6.78
C ASN A 993 19.56 7.10 6.08
N TRP A 994 20.77 6.57 6.18
CA TRP A 994 21.90 7.01 5.36
C TRP A 994 21.98 6.30 4.00
N LEU A 995 21.21 5.22 3.81
CA LEU A 995 21.09 4.46 2.55
C LEU A 995 19.85 4.92 1.78
N ALA A 996 19.86 4.83 0.45
CA ALA A 996 18.65 5.03 -0.36
C ALA A 996 17.47 4.15 0.17
N PRO A 997 16.20 4.56 0.00
CA PRO A 997 15.04 3.84 0.57
C PRO A 997 15.01 2.33 0.30
N GLY A 998 15.45 1.89 -0.88
CA GLY A 998 15.52 0.49 -1.30
C GLY A 998 16.89 -0.19 -1.07
N PHE A 999 17.77 0.44 -0.28
CA PHE A 999 19.13 0.01 0.04
C PHE A 999 20.07 -0.18 -1.17
N SER A 1000 19.74 0.43 -2.30
CA SER A 1000 20.54 0.39 -3.52
C SER A 1000 21.83 1.21 -3.38
N GLY A 1001 22.92 0.57 -2.95
CA GLY A 1001 24.27 1.15 -2.96
C GLY A 1001 24.72 1.85 -1.67
N LYS A 1002 26.00 2.27 -1.65
CA LYS A 1002 26.67 2.87 -0.49
C LYS A 1002 25.99 4.17 -0.04
N SER A 1003 26.09 4.49 1.24
CA SER A 1003 25.63 5.77 1.81
C SER A 1003 26.11 6.97 0.98
N GLU A 1004 25.18 7.78 0.48
CA GLU A 1004 25.50 9.06 -0.16
C GLU A 1004 25.79 10.16 0.88
N TRP A 1005 25.40 9.96 2.14
CA TRP A 1005 25.86 10.80 3.22
C TRP A 1005 27.34 10.54 3.50
N LYS A 1006 28.15 11.59 3.44
CA LYS A 1006 29.55 11.57 3.91
C LYS A 1006 29.58 11.76 5.43
N LEU A 1007 29.22 10.71 6.17
CA LEU A 1007 29.14 10.73 7.64
C LEU A 1007 30.47 10.37 8.33
N SER A 1008 31.58 10.20 7.61
CA SER A 1008 32.89 9.99 8.24
C SER A 1008 34.03 10.35 7.30
N ALA A 1009 35.22 10.59 7.87
CA ALA A 1009 36.45 10.78 7.09
C ALA A 1009 37.28 9.49 7.08
N GLY A 1010 37.87 9.15 5.94
CA GLY A 1010 38.79 8.01 5.83
C GLY A 1010 38.10 6.65 5.68
N GLN A 1011 38.62 5.64 6.38
CA GLN A 1011 38.19 4.22 6.27
C GLN A 1011 37.33 3.73 7.46
N THR A 1012 36.80 4.63 8.29
CA THR A 1012 36.07 4.25 9.51
C THR A 1012 34.62 3.81 9.22
N GLU A 1013 34.22 2.70 9.84
CA GLU A 1013 32.90 2.07 9.74
C GLU A 1013 31.91 2.62 10.79
N ALA A 1014 30.61 2.61 10.46
CA ALA A 1014 29.53 3.10 11.33
C ALA A 1014 29.44 2.36 12.67
N THR A 1015 29.62 1.03 12.65
CA THR A 1015 29.64 0.17 13.85
C THR A 1015 30.73 0.58 14.83
N LYS A 1016 31.91 0.91 14.29
CA LYS A 1016 33.08 1.35 15.06
C LYS A 1016 32.86 2.74 15.68
N ILE A 1017 32.34 3.67 14.88
CA ILE A 1017 31.99 5.03 15.35
C ILE A 1017 30.98 4.95 16.50
N LEU A 1018 29.88 4.23 16.32
CA LEU A 1018 28.84 4.10 17.35
C LEU A 1018 29.38 3.43 18.61
N SER A 1019 30.16 2.35 18.47
CA SER A 1019 30.76 1.67 19.62
C SER A 1019 31.70 2.59 20.41
N GLY A 1020 32.52 3.38 19.71
CA GLY A 1020 33.37 4.40 20.31
C GLY A 1020 32.58 5.48 21.04
N LEU A 1021 31.49 5.97 20.44
CA LEU A 1021 30.58 6.93 21.05
C LEU A 1021 29.91 6.36 22.31
N CYS A 1022 29.46 5.10 22.32
CA CYS A 1022 28.87 4.47 23.51
C CYS A 1022 29.87 4.37 24.67
N ILE A 1023 31.12 3.99 24.38
CA ILE A 1023 32.17 3.90 25.40
C ILE A 1023 32.42 5.30 26.00
N ALA A 1024 32.55 6.31 25.15
CA ALA A 1024 32.73 7.69 25.60
C ALA A 1024 31.50 8.21 26.38
N ALA A 1025 30.29 7.85 25.96
CA ALA A 1025 29.05 8.24 26.63
C ALA A 1025 28.98 7.66 28.04
N ARG A 1026 29.35 6.38 28.25
CA ARG A 1026 29.44 5.75 29.58
C ARG A 1026 30.41 6.48 30.51
N GLN A 1027 31.55 6.92 29.98
CA GLN A 1027 32.55 7.66 30.76
C GLN A 1027 32.09 9.08 31.11
N LEU A 1028 31.36 9.74 30.20
CA LEU A 1028 30.87 11.10 30.40
C LEU A 1028 29.56 11.17 31.19
N ARG A 1029 28.77 10.09 31.22
CA ARG A 1029 27.46 10.04 31.86
C ARG A 1029 27.45 10.51 33.33
N PRO A 1030 28.44 10.18 34.19
CA PRO A 1030 28.52 10.71 35.56
C PRO A 1030 28.73 12.23 35.65
N ARG A 1031 29.25 12.86 34.59
CA ARG A 1031 29.45 14.32 34.50
C ARG A 1031 28.20 15.07 34.05
N LEU A 1032 27.18 14.36 33.55
CA LEU A 1032 25.90 14.95 33.14
C LEU A 1032 24.99 15.11 34.36
N THR A 1033 25.17 16.21 35.08
CA THR A 1033 24.41 16.54 36.31
C THR A 1033 23.09 17.27 36.05
N ALA A 1034 22.93 17.88 34.86
CA ALA A 1034 21.74 18.60 34.45
C ALA A 1034 21.46 18.43 32.95
N PRO A 1035 20.19 18.42 32.50
CA PRO A 1035 19.83 18.33 31.08
C PRO A 1035 20.47 19.39 30.20
N ALA A 1036 20.67 20.61 30.72
CA ALA A 1036 21.27 21.72 29.98
C ALA A 1036 22.69 21.44 29.46
N LEU A 1037 23.40 20.48 30.07
CA LEU A 1037 24.77 20.10 29.69
C LEU A 1037 24.83 18.99 28.63
N ILE A 1038 23.69 18.40 28.25
CA ILE A 1038 23.63 17.20 27.39
C ILE A 1038 24.42 17.38 26.09
N PHE A 1039 24.21 18.48 25.38
CA PHE A 1039 24.88 18.78 24.11
C PHE A 1039 26.18 19.57 24.27
N GLN A 1040 26.72 19.68 25.50
CA GLN A 1040 27.97 20.39 25.78
C GLN A 1040 29.12 19.44 26.14
N LEU A 1041 28.81 18.25 26.67
CA LEU A 1041 29.82 17.28 27.08
C LEU A 1041 30.51 16.63 25.87
N GLY A 1042 31.83 16.71 25.83
CA GLY A 1042 32.64 16.11 24.79
C GLY A 1042 33.95 15.53 25.32
N THR A 1043 34.57 14.71 24.48
CA THR A 1043 35.90 14.12 24.72
C THR A 1043 36.67 14.00 23.42
N THR A 1044 37.99 13.87 23.52
CA THR A 1044 38.91 13.69 22.40
C THR A 1044 38.75 12.28 21.83
N MET A 1045 38.35 12.17 20.56
CA MET A 1045 38.19 10.89 19.86
C MET A 1045 38.35 11.01 18.34
N LYS A 1046 38.91 9.98 17.71
CA LYS A 1046 39.18 9.97 16.26
C LYS A 1046 37.96 9.55 15.42
N GLU A 1047 37.04 8.76 15.98
CA GLU A 1047 35.96 8.10 15.25
C GLU A 1047 34.62 8.75 15.59
N ARG A 1048 34.09 9.59 14.69
CA ARG A 1048 32.87 10.39 14.91
C ARG A 1048 32.13 10.66 13.60
N PHE A 1049 30.84 10.97 13.67
CA PHE A 1049 30.02 11.25 12.48
C PHE A 1049 30.20 12.65 11.90
N ARG A 1050 30.66 13.61 12.72
CA ARG A 1050 30.92 15.01 12.32
C ARG A 1050 29.65 15.79 11.95
N PHE A 1051 28.53 15.50 12.62
CA PHE A 1051 27.33 16.35 12.48
C PHE A 1051 27.52 17.74 13.06
N ASP A 1052 28.44 17.87 14.01
CA ASP A 1052 28.66 19.09 14.75
C ASP A 1052 29.58 20.08 14.03
N ALA A 1053 29.00 21.21 13.61
CA ALA A 1053 29.76 22.35 13.10
C ALA A 1053 30.67 22.98 14.17
N GLY A 1054 30.24 23.03 15.43
CA GLY A 1054 30.90 23.76 16.51
C GLY A 1054 32.24 23.16 16.94
N THR A 1055 32.49 21.89 16.62
CA THR A 1055 33.78 21.21 16.86
C THR A 1055 34.62 21.06 15.59
N SER A 1056 34.15 21.59 14.46
CA SER A 1056 34.76 21.45 13.13
C SER A 1056 35.33 22.79 12.66
N TRP A 1057 36.67 22.89 12.57
CA TRP A 1057 37.37 24.14 12.27
C TRP A 1057 37.77 24.27 10.78
N SER A 1058 37.83 25.52 10.28
CA SER A 1058 38.43 25.85 8.97
C SER A 1058 39.87 26.35 9.11
N ALA A 1059 40.73 26.04 8.14
CA ALA A 1059 42.11 26.56 8.12
C ALA A 1059 42.15 28.10 8.02
N LEU A 1060 41.08 28.73 7.53
CA LEU A 1060 40.89 30.18 7.50
C LEU A 1060 40.73 30.78 8.90
N ASP A 1061 40.16 30.04 9.85
CA ASP A 1061 39.97 30.49 11.24
C ASP A 1061 41.23 30.33 12.10
N ALA A 1062 42.12 29.40 11.73
CA ALA A 1062 43.32 29.07 12.52
C ALA A 1062 44.60 29.80 12.03
N GLY A 1063 44.68 30.21 10.76
CA GLY A 1063 45.84 30.92 10.21
C GLY A 1063 47.11 30.07 10.00
N PHE A 1064 47.07 28.75 10.22
CA PHE A 1064 48.18 27.80 9.97
C PHE A 1064 47.68 26.38 9.65
N THR A 1065 48.54 25.52 9.09
CA THR A 1065 48.24 24.12 8.74
C THR A 1065 48.17 23.21 9.98
N LEU A 1066 47.07 22.47 10.09
CA LEU A 1066 46.62 21.70 11.27
C LEU A 1066 47.04 20.23 11.22
N ASN A 1067 48.17 19.84 11.83
CA ASN A 1067 48.54 18.42 11.95
C ASN A 1067 49.05 17.96 13.34
N GLU A 1068 49.10 18.81 14.38
CA GLU A 1068 49.86 18.46 15.60
C GLU A 1068 49.17 18.70 16.97
N ASP A 1069 47.87 19.03 17.03
CA ASP A 1069 47.22 19.34 18.32
C ASP A 1069 45.97 18.47 18.58
N GLU A 1070 45.96 17.77 19.71
CA GLU A 1070 44.89 16.84 20.13
C GLU A 1070 43.54 17.56 20.35
N ARG A 1071 43.56 18.88 20.60
CA ARG A 1071 42.37 19.73 20.75
C ARG A 1071 41.43 19.69 19.54
N PHE A 1072 41.92 19.28 18.37
CA PHE A 1072 41.14 19.24 17.12
C PHE A 1072 40.37 17.92 16.90
N SER A 1073 40.43 16.99 17.85
CA SER A 1073 39.70 15.71 17.82
C SER A 1073 38.59 15.60 18.87
N THR A 1074 38.17 16.70 19.49
CA THR A 1074 37.06 16.69 20.46
C THR A 1074 35.70 16.52 19.79
N ALA A 1075 34.89 15.56 20.23
CA ALA A 1075 33.52 15.33 19.78
C ALA A 1075 32.54 15.53 20.94
N ARG A 1076 31.41 16.23 20.70
CA ARG A 1076 30.30 16.33 21.66
C ARG A 1076 29.47 15.05 21.59
N VAL A 1077 29.73 14.13 22.54
CA VAL A 1077 29.37 12.71 22.39
C VAL A 1077 27.87 12.49 22.33
N PHE A 1078 27.11 13.05 23.27
CA PHE A 1078 25.64 12.90 23.27
C PHE A 1078 25.01 13.61 22.08
N LEU A 1079 25.55 14.76 21.65
CA LEU A 1079 25.09 15.45 20.44
C LEU A 1079 25.23 14.55 19.22
N GLU A 1080 26.38 13.90 19.00
CA GLU A 1080 26.59 13.00 17.86
C GLU A 1080 25.65 11.78 17.89
N ILE A 1081 25.45 11.17 19.07
CA ILE A 1081 24.51 10.04 19.25
C ILE A 1081 23.07 10.47 18.96
N PHE A 1082 22.60 11.56 19.54
CA PHE A 1082 21.24 12.02 19.28
C PHE A 1082 21.07 12.57 17.87
N SER A 1083 22.13 13.10 17.24
CA SER A 1083 22.08 13.57 15.85
C SER A 1083 21.77 12.43 14.88
N ILE A 1084 22.41 11.28 15.05
CA ILE A 1084 22.17 10.13 14.17
C ILE A 1084 20.78 9.52 14.38
N LEU A 1085 20.25 9.55 15.60
CA LEU A 1085 18.87 9.17 15.89
C LEU A 1085 17.87 10.18 15.28
N GLY A 1086 18.15 11.48 15.39
CA GLY A 1086 17.35 12.53 14.75
C GLY A 1086 17.34 12.40 13.23
N LEU A 1087 18.48 12.04 12.63
CA LEU A 1087 18.56 11.75 11.20
C LEU A 1087 17.63 10.59 10.82
N GLN A 1088 17.62 9.51 11.60
CA GLN A 1088 16.74 8.35 11.36
C GLN A 1088 15.24 8.70 11.43
N HIS A 1089 14.84 9.61 12.30
CA HIS A 1089 13.42 9.92 12.52
C HIS A 1089 12.85 10.96 11.56
N VAL A 1090 13.66 11.93 11.13
CA VAL A 1090 13.15 13.19 10.55
C VAL A 1090 13.49 13.30 9.07
N PHE A 1091 14.74 13.09 8.71
CA PHE A 1091 15.22 13.44 7.37
C PHE A 1091 15.03 12.26 6.43
N PRO A 1092 14.80 12.51 5.13
CA PRO A 1092 14.76 11.42 4.17
C PRO A 1092 16.15 10.81 3.99
N PRO A 1093 16.22 9.58 3.47
CA PRO A 1093 17.48 9.08 2.97
C PRO A 1093 17.99 9.93 1.80
N PRO A 1094 19.30 9.94 1.56
CA PRO A 1094 19.86 10.82 0.55
C PRO A 1094 19.45 10.32 -0.85
N GLY A 1095 19.04 11.27 -1.68
CA GLY A 1095 18.91 11.09 -3.12
C GLY A 1095 19.63 12.26 -3.78
N ASP A 1096 20.44 11.95 -4.79
CA ASP A 1096 21.34 12.88 -5.44
C ASP A 1096 20.70 14.26 -5.78
N ARG A 1097 21.44 15.31 -5.40
CA ARG A 1097 21.29 16.74 -5.77
C ARG A 1097 20.06 17.49 -5.24
N GLU A 1098 20.20 18.07 -4.05
CA GLU A 1098 19.88 19.48 -3.72
C GLU A 1098 20.07 19.69 -2.21
N PRO A 1099 20.42 20.89 -1.73
CA PRO A 1099 20.49 21.09 -0.29
C PRO A 1099 19.05 21.07 0.26
N PHE A 1100 18.74 20.08 1.09
CA PHE A 1100 17.40 19.93 1.68
C PHE A 1100 17.18 20.99 2.75
N ARG A 1101 15.96 21.52 2.86
CA ARG A 1101 15.62 22.53 3.88
C ARG A 1101 15.10 21.87 5.16
N TYR A 1102 15.39 22.48 6.30
CA TYR A 1102 14.75 22.15 7.57
C TYR A 1102 14.19 23.40 8.24
N PHE A 1103 13.12 23.25 9.01
CA PHE A 1103 12.38 24.40 9.51
C PHE A 1103 12.28 24.42 11.04
N THR A 1104 12.17 25.62 11.59
CA THR A 1104 11.91 25.86 13.00
C THR A 1104 10.50 26.40 13.21
N TRP A 1105 9.91 26.06 14.35
CA TRP A 1105 8.58 26.51 14.77
C TRP A 1105 8.65 27.01 16.22
N THR A 1106 7.86 28.03 16.54
CA THR A 1106 7.88 28.69 17.86
C THR A 1106 6.70 28.30 18.74
N GLN A 1107 5.60 27.82 18.15
CA GLN A 1107 4.45 27.32 18.89
C GLN A 1107 4.67 25.85 19.27
N PRO A 1108 4.48 25.42 20.53
CA PRO A 1108 4.61 24.03 20.93
C PRO A 1108 3.75 23.09 20.08
N LEU A 1109 4.39 22.11 19.44
CA LEU A 1109 3.74 21.09 18.63
C LEU A 1109 3.91 19.72 19.26
N PRO A 1110 2.91 18.82 19.19
CA PRO A 1110 3.08 17.41 19.54
C PRO A 1110 4.25 16.77 18.77
N ALA A 1111 4.95 15.83 19.39
CA ALA A 1111 6.17 15.22 18.84
C ALA A 1111 5.98 14.67 17.41
N ALA A 1112 4.84 14.04 17.11
CA ALA A 1112 4.53 13.55 15.77
C ALA A 1112 4.44 14.67 14.71
N LEU A 1113 3.91 15.85 15.08
CA LEU A 1113 3.85 17.03 14.20
C LEU A 1113 5.19 17.74 14.08
N CYS A 1114 6.06 17.70 15.10
CA CYS A 1114 7.40 18.26 15.00
C CYS A 1114 8.19 17.66 13.83
N LEU A 1115 8.01 16.37 13.53
CA LEU A 1115 8.65 15.70 12.40
C LEU A 1115 8.17 16.26 11.04
N ALA A 1116 6.87 16.53 10.90
CA ALA A 1116 6.31 17.16 9.70
C ALA A 1116 6.67 18.65 9.61
N ALA A 1117 6.69 19.35 10.75
CA ALA A 1117 7.10 20.75 10.85
C ALA A 1117 8.55 20.93 10.42
N ALA A 1118 9.45 20.05 10.85
CA ALA A 1118 10.86 20.05 10.47
C ALA A 1118 11.08 20.00 8.96
N LYS A 1119 10.15 19.38 8.21
CA LYS A 1119 10.16 19.28 6.75
C LYS A 1119 9.43 20.43 6.04
N GLY A 1120 8.82 21.37 6.77
CA GLY A 1120 8.06 22.48 6.20
C GLY A 1120 6.67 22.08 5.67
N LEU A 1121 6.13 20.95 6.12
CA LEU A 1121 4.86 20.38 5.63
C LEU A 1121 3.63 20.84 6.42
N LEU A 1122 3.86 21.64 7.46
CA LEU A 1122 2.82 22.27 8.26
C LEU A 1122 2.83 23.78 7.96
N PRO A 1123 1.73 24.49 8.21
CA PRO A 1123 1.63 25.92 7.94
C PRO A 1123 2.26 26.85 8.98
N LEU A 1124 2.68 26.29 10.13
CA LEU A 1124 3.24 27.01 11.27
C LEU A 1124 4.77 27.26 11.28
N PRO A 1125 5.64 26.52 10.54
CA PRO A 1125 7.07 26.83 10.49
C PRO A 1125 7.32 28.17 9.77
N THR A 1126 8.04 29.08 10.43
CA THR A 1126 8.21 30.47 9.98
C THR A 1126 9.60 30.76 9.39
N ARG A 1127 10.59 29.88 9.62
CA ARG A 1127 11.97 30.06 9.16
C ARG A 1127 12.56 28.73 8.68
N GLY A 1128 13.08 28.74 7.44
CA GLY A 1128 13.77 27.61 6.84
C GLY A 1128 15.29 27.79 6.90
N TRP A 1129 16.00 26.67 6.97
CA TRP A 1129 17.45 26.60 7.02
C TRP A 1129 17.92 25.59 5.99
N THR A 1130 19.04 25.89 5.34
CA THR A 1130 19.62 25.03 4.30
C THR A 1130 21.02 24.59 4.75
N PRO A 1131 21.26 23.30 5.04
CA PRO A 1131 22.60 22.80 5.34
C PRO A 1131 23.51 23.02 4.14
N ARG A 1132 24.62 23.70 4.35
CA ARG A 1132 25.74 23.82 3.43
C ARG A 1132 26.91 22.97 3.89
N ARG A 1133 27.42 22.17 2.95
CA ARG A 1133 28.71 21.51 3.08
C ARG A 1133 29.80 22.53 2.78
N VAL A 1134 30.58 22.91 3.79
CA VAL A 1134 31.72 23.82 3.60
C VAL A 1134 32.98 22.96 3.51
N PRO A 1135 33.74 23.02 2.39
CA PRO A 1135 35.03 22.37 2.30
C PRO A 1135 36.06 23.07 3.20
N SER A 1136 36.75 22.32 4.07
CA SER A 1136 37.75 22.85 5.00
C SER A 1136 39.14 22.26 4.72
N GLY A 1137 39.94 22.93 3.88
CA GLY A 1137 41.33 22.54 3.59
C GLY A 1137 41.47 21.09 3.08
N GLN A 1138 42.50 20.36 3.54
CA GLN A 1138 42.68 18.92 3.23
C GLN A 1138 41.67 18.00 3.93
N MET A 1139 40.80 18.52 4.81
CA MET A 1139 39.73 17.77 5.44
C MET A 1139 38.40 17.95 4.68
N LYS A 1140 37.84 16.84 4.21
CA LYS A 1140 36.58 16.84 3.47
C LYS A 1140 35.38 17.03 4.41
N ASP A 1141 34.57 18.03 4.06
CA ASP A 1141 33.16 18.35 4.38
C ASP A 1141 32.77 18.54 5.87
N ILE A 1142 32.38 19.77 6.24
CA ILE A 1142 31.69 20.15 7.50
C ILE A 1142 30.24 20.55 7.16
N PHE A 1143 29.25 20.12 7.94
CA PHE A 1143 27.86 20.59 7.82
C PHE A 1143 27.68 21.89 8.61
N THR A 1144 27.52 23.02 7.92
CA THR A 1144 27.02 24.30 8.49
C THR A 1144 25.63 24.58 7.89
N SER A 1145 24.84 25.53 8.38
CA SER A 1145 23.55 25.88 7.75
C SER A 1145 23.42 27.37 7.50
N GLU A 1146 22.91 27.74 6.32
CA GLU A 1146 22.57 29.12 5.99
C GLU A 1146 21.06 29.37 6.14
N LEU A 1147 20.71 30.57 6.63
CA LEU A 1147 19.32 30.99 6.81
C LEU A 1147 18.68 31.29 5.45
N THR A 1148 17.49 30.73 5.22
CA THR A 1148 16.65 31.05 4.06
C THR A 1148 15.31 31.58 4.55
N PHE A 1149 14.95 32.81 4.17
CA PHE A 1149 13.65 33.40 4.53
C PHE A 1149 12.55 32.87 3.61
N SER A 1150 11.34 32.66 4.16
CA SER A 1150 10.17 32.21 3.39
C SER A 1150 9.62 33.25 2.41
N SER A 1151 10.22 34.45 2.35
CA SER A 1151 9.80 35.57 1.50
C SER A 1151 10.40 35.58 0.09
N GLU A 1152 11.43 34.76 -0.17
CA GLU A 1152 11.59 34.26 -1.54
C GLU A 1152 10.51 33.20 -1.69
N GLU A 1153 9.54 33.43 -2.58
CA GLU A 1153 8.52 32.44 -2.95
C GLU A 1153 9.20 31.09 -3.15
N SER A 1154 9.20 30.32 -2.08
CA SER A 1154 9.77 29.01 -2.03
C SER A 1154 8.79 28.16 -2.82
N THR A 1155 9.07 27.96 -4.10
CA THR A 1155 8.43 27.07 -5.07
C THR A 1155 8.38 25.59 -4.64
N TRP A 1156 8.51 25.32 -3.34
CA TRP A 1156 8.57 24.00 -2.70
C TRP A 1156 7.21 23.48 -2.26
N LEU A 1157 6.18 24.33 -2.18
CA LEU A 1157 4.86 23.86 -2.56
C LEU A 1157 4.94 23.86 -4.08
N PRO A 1158 5.05 22.70 -4.75
CA PRO A 1158 4.77 22.69 -6.16
C PRO A 1158 3.49 23.50 -6.43
N LYS A 1159 3.44 24.26 -7.53
CA LYS A 1159 2.20 24.93 -7.93
C LYS A 1159 1.02 23.94 -8.07
N HIS A 1160 1.28 22.63 -8.09
CA HIS A 1160 0.29 21.54 -8.04
C HIS A 1160 -0.09 21.06 -6.62
N LEU A 1161 0.47 21.64 -5.55
CA LEU A 1161 -0.09 21.66 -4.18
C LEU A 1161 -0.74 23.02 -3.84
N ILE A 1162 -0.64 23.99 -4.76
CA ILE A 1162 -1.54 25.14 -4.80
C ILE A 1162 -2.78 24.62 -5.52
N LEU A 1163 -3.83 24.39 -4.74
CA LEU A 1163 -5.17 24.07 -5.23
C LEU A 1163 -5.66 25.02 -6.31
#